data_AF-A0A381TFX1-F1
#
_entry.id   AF-A0A381TFX1-F1
#
_cell.length_a   1.000
_cell.length_b   1.000
_cell.length_c   1.000
_cell.angle_alpha   90.00
_cell.angle_beta   90.00
_cell.angle_gamma   90.00
#
_symmetry.space_group_name_H-M   'P 1'
#
loop_
_entity.id
_entity.type
_entity.pdbx_description
1 polymer ?
#
loop_
_entity_poly.entity_id
_entity_poly.type
_entity_poly.pdbx_seq_one_letter_code
_entity_poly.pdbx_strand_id
1 'polypeptide(L)'
;VLSFYWKIQILILIIGVGFHGVLSAEENVLLEFTDKDSRGGWLKGDLIFSVPDKAVLTNSSGQIGKFELYWGNNPHQRLGMFRPIVVFPPAESGSRMKIEFKDTRVPQSATHFLLYFRDENGEETEVFSLTLVDKGVPHSKPQEIFFEQTAKEGNRVQGEIRITRAWDERNVSHYAVYWGEGPETVLRAQPPVAVIEKRSWYGSLGVQLQAPWRLIPLKEQIDILLPPEATHLIVFSRNAEGQMSEGISVELEGVQAEDKKPAQKMQLRKFPADSGMIAGVISLERIEDEVGSGLYLFFWGKDEQTRLENYPPISQIEIKIFRDGLTDKEIQVTTLSTMDQELRVKPEGKTARGIIYEFPENTLIPPNATHILAFTQQKFWFQDDVERRLKGPIASVSIKDPEGREKKDKIKSNIKAGLENFSIKQFKKKSVITGEKKENLENEIQEKEIKKAPEWRISEYRGLGLGLSFSGLNGVVIFYDYNLENNRQLHYALELTGPQVGSTFKALRLTEESTDMQSIAKSGSGNSLEIDRTLVSATYRWFVDESLVWGITEGFYYGAGGGFGYATLKYQGKDASAVASISGDTEIFDSTATDYRHSAIAYGIFAVLDAGWQGLENYYFQFSLQPSIYFYYKDSFEKSSIPVNPNQRSTVEYRWLKAQNLTRVLFGFGVFF
;
A
#
# COMPACT_ATOMS: atom_id res chain seq x y z
N VAL A 1 -7.73 -15.17 -49.20
CA VAL A 1 -8.70 -14.51 -48.29
C VAL A 1 -9.53 -15.54 -47.50
N LEU A 2 -10.18 -16.52 -48.13
CA LEU A 2 -10.95 -17.57 -47.39
C LEU A 2 -10.11 -18.45 -46.43
N SER A 3 -8.87 -18.81 -46.79
CA SER A 3 -7.98 -19.63 -45.96
C SER A 3 -7.54 -18.93 -44.64
N PHE A 4 -7.57 -17.60 -44.62
CA PHE A 4 -7.23 -16.79 -43.43
C PHE A 4 -8.41 -16.68 -42.47
N TYR A 5 -9.63 -16.55 -43.00
CA TYR A 5 -10.88 -16.56 -42.21
C TYR A 5 -11.11 -17.92 -41.50
N TRP A 6 -10.74 -19.03 -42.13
CA TRP A 6 -10.87 -20.36 -41.52
C TRP A 6 -9.90 -20.57 -40.34
N LYS A 7 -8.68 -20.05 -40.43
CA LYS A 7 -7.71 -20.11 -39.33
C LYS A 7 -8.07 -19.21 -38.15
N ILE A 8 -8.77 -18.10 -38.40
CA ILE A 8 -9.30 -17.21 -37.35
C ILE A 8 -10.50 -17.85 -36.62
N GLN A 9 -11.37 -18.57 -37.33
CA GLN A 9 -12.48 -19.32 -36.71
C GLN A 9 -11.99 -20.46 -35.81
N ILE A 10 -10.94 -21.18 -36.22
CA ILE A 10 -10.31 -22.22 -35.39
C ILE A 10 -9.62 -21.60 -34.15
N LEU A 11 -9.01 -20.42 -34.29
CA LEU A 11 -8.42 -19.70 -33.15
C LEU A 11 -9.50 -19.23 -32.16
N ILE A 12 -10.67 -18.78 -32.64
CA ILE A 12 -11.82 -18.38 -31.81
C ILE A 12 -12.45 -19.61 -31.11
N LEU A 13 -12.45 -20.78 -31.75
CA LEU A 13 -12.91 -22.04 -31.13
C LEU A 13 -11.92 -22.59 -30.10
N ILE A 14 -10.60 -22.43 -30.30
CA ILE A 14 -9.59 -22.82 -29.31
C ILE A 14 -9.60 -21.86 -28.10
N ILE A 15 -9.90 -20.58 -28.31
CA ILE A 15 -10.09 -19.60 -27.22
C ILE A 15 -11.46 -19.79 -26.52
N GLY A 16 -12.48 -20.26 -27.25
CA GLY A 16 -13.82 -20.54 -26.72
C GLY A 16 -13.97 -21.85 -25.93
N VAL A 17 -13.02 -22.79 -26.06
CA VAL A 17 -13.03 -24.10 -25.34
C VAL A 17 -12.14 -24.08 -24.09
N GLY A 18 -11.38 -23.02 -23.85
CA GLY A 18 -10.57 -22.83 -22.63
C GLY A 18 -11.35 -22.39 -21.38
N PHE A 19 -12.69 -22.36 -21.42
CA PHE A 19 -13.55 -21.83 -20.34
C PHE A 19 -14.47 -22.86 -19.65
N HIS A 20 -14.18 -24.15 -19.76
CA HIS A 20 -14.86 -25.18 -18.96
C HIS A 20 -13.85 -26.06 -18.24
N GLY A 21 -13.57 -25.72 -16.98
CA GLY A 21 -12.64 -26.48 -16.16
C GLY A 21 -12.50 -26.02 -14.72
N VAL A 22 -13.59 -25.62 -14.03
CA VAL A 22 -13.65 -25.64 -12.56
C VAL A 22 -15.06 -26.04 -12.14
N LEU A 23 -15.34 -27.34 -12.18
CA LEU A 23 -16.44 -27.95 -11.43
C LEU A 23 -15.90 -29.25 -10.83
N SER A 24 -15.16 -29.09 -9.74
CA SER A 24 -15.01 -30.10 -8.70
C SER A 24 -15.03 -29.33 -7.38
N ALA A 25 -16.23 -29.06 -6.89
CA ALA A 25 -16.40 -28.74 -5.48
C ALA A 25 -16.17 -30.05 -4.72
N GLU A 26 -15.05 -30.15 -4.03
CA GLU A 26 -14.87 -31.14 -2.98
C GLU A 26 -15.99 -30.95 -1.95
N GLU A 27 -16.87 -31.94 -1.89
CA GLU A 27 -17.92 -32.06 -0.88
C GLU A 27 -17.28 -32.18 0.50
N ASN A 28 -17.32 -31.10 1.27
CA ASN A 28 -17.24 -31.08 2.74
C ASN A 28 -17.79 -29.74 3.28
N VAL A 29 -19.05 -29.39 2.99
CA VAL A 29 -19.66 -28.16 3.51
C VAL A 29 -20.42 -28.46 4.81
N LEU A 30 -19.91 -27.91 5.92
CA LEU A 30 -20.41 -28.12 7.29
C LEU A 30 -21.58 -27.18 7.67
N LEU A 31 -21.63 -25.95 7.11
CA LEU A 31 -22.63 -24.91 7.39
C LEU A 31 -22.60 -23.82 6.29
N GLU A 32 -23.74 -23.45 5.69
CA GLU A 32 -23.84 -22.43 4.63
C GLU A 32 -25.15 -21.64 4.71
N PHE A 33 -25.08 -20.32 4.48
CA PHE A 33 -26.24 -19.46 4.26
C PHE A 33 -25.97 -18.50 3.10
N THR A 34 -26.98 -18.29 2.26
CA THR A 34 -26.94 -17.27 1.21
C THR A 34 -28.21 -16.42 1.29
N ASP A 35 -28.01 -15.12 1.51
CA ASP A 35 -29.10 -14.15 1.46
C ASP A 35 -29.55 -13.88 0.01
N LYS A 36 -30.85 -13.96 -0.20
CA LYS A 36 -31.57 -13.74 -1.45
C LYS A 36 -32.44 -12.49 -1.37
N ASP A 37 -32.49 -11.78 -0.23
CA ASP A 37 -33.07 -10.45 -0.17
C ASP A 37 -32.09 -9.43 -0.76
N SER A 38 -32.61 -8.34 -1.30
CA SER A 38 -31.78 -7.25 -1.83
C SER A 38 -31.85 -6.00 -0.97
N ARG A 39 -32.71 -5.97 0.05
CA ARG A 39 -32.86 -4.87 1.00
C ARG A 39 -31.93 -5.10 2.17
N GLY A 40 -31.21 -4.08 2.61
CA GLY A 40 -30.34 -4.21 3.78
C GLY A 40 -31.14 -4.30 5.07
N GLY A 41 -30.63 -5.08 6.01
CA GLY A 41 -31.29 -5.37 7.28
C GLY A 41 -32.41 -6.41 7.19
N TRP A 42 -32.54 -7.13 6.08
CA TRP A 42 -33.54 -8.18 5.88
C TRP A 42 -32.90 -9.42 5.26
N LEU A 43 -33.22 -10.59 5.80
CA LEU A 43 -32.74 -11.86 5.28
C LEU A 43 -33.85 -12.65 4.64
N LYS A 44 -33.53 -13.24 3.49
CA LYS A 44 -34.36 -14.21 2.82
C LYS A 44 -33.50 -15.31 2.25
N GLY A 45 -33.67 -16.55 2.67
CA GLY A 45 -32.78 -17.60 2.21
C GLY A 45 -32.87 -18.85 3.06
N ASP A 46 -32.02 -19.80 2.72
CA ASP A 46 -31.97 -21.10 3.36
C ASP A 46 -30.62 -21.23 4.08
N LEU A 47 -30.64 -21.40 5.40
CA LEU A 47 -29.47 -21.77 6.19
C LEU A 47 -29.45 -23.30 6.27
N ILE A 48 -28.37 -23.91 5.76
CA ILE A 48 -28.20 -25.36 5.71
C ILE A 48 -27.00 -25.73 6.57
N PHE A 49 -27.17 -26.71 7.46
CA PHE A 49 -26.09 -27.22 8.29
C PHE A 49 -26.20 -28.72 8.52
N SER A 50 -25.05 -29.34 8.77
CA SER A 50 -24.97 -30.77 9.09
C SER A 50 -24.88 -30.94 10.59
N VAL A 51 -25.71 -31.83 11.16
CA VAL A 51 -25.67 -32.13 12.59
C VAL A 51 -24.33 -32.81 12.92
N PRO A 52 -23.49 -32.24 13.81
CA PRO A 52 -22.18 -32.79 14.12
C PRO A 52 -22.26 -34.15 14.81
N ASP A 53 -21.18 -34.91 14.70
CA ASP A 53 -21.17 -36.28 15.21
C ASP A 53 -21.35 -36.35 16.73
N LYS A 54 -22.11 -37.35 17.20
CA LYS A 54 -22.37 -37.58 18.63
C LYS A 54 -21.10 -37.60 19.49
N ALA A 55 -19.95 -37.97 18.93
CA ALA A 55 -18.65 -37.98 19.62
C ALA A 55 -18.06 -36.58 19.91
N VAL A 56 -18.55 -35.52 19.27
CA VAL A 56 -18.19 -34.13 19.57
C VAL A 56 -19.10 -33.54 20.67
N LEU A 57 -20.30 -34.11 20.84
CA LEU A 57 -21.30 -33.71 21.85
C LEU A 57 -21.14 -34.47 23.19
N THR A 58 -20.22 -35.43 23.28
CA THR A 58 -20.02 -36.28 24.48
C THR A 58 -19.21 -35.58 25.55
N ASN A 59 -19.90 -34.82 26.40
CA ASN A 59 -19.64 -34.82 27.84
C ASN A 59 -20.91 -35.08 28.68
N SER A 60 -22.10 -35.09 28.08
CA SER A 60 -23.34 -35.43 28.78
C SER A 60 -23.95 -36.73 28.24
N SER A 61 -24.23 -37.64 29.17
CA SER A 61 -24.77 -38.96 28.91
C SER A 61 -26.19 -38.88 28.35
N GLY A 62 -26.34 -39.28 27.08
CA GLY A 62 -27.54 -39.88 26.49
C GLY A 62 -28.92 -39.37 26.91
N GLN A 63 -29.40 -38.28 26.29
CA GLN A 63 -30.75 -38.13 25.72
C GLN A 63 -30.88 -36.74 25.05
N ILE A 64 -32.01 -36.53 24.37
CA ILE A 64 -32.10 -35.79 23.11
C ILE A 64 -32.26 -34.27 23.35
N GLY A 65 -31.14 -33.54 23.44
CA GLY A 65 -31.09 -32.07 23.65
C GLY A 65 -31.40 -31.22 22.40
N LYS A 66 -32.07 -30.07 22.56
CA LYS A 66 -32.55 -29.20 21.46
C LYS A 66 -31.46 -28.27 20.93
N PHE A 67 -31.59 -27.87 19.67
CA PHE A 67 -30.73 -26.84 19.10
C PHE A 67 -31.45 -25.49 19.05
N GLU A 68 -30.70 -24.44 19.33
CA GLU A 68 -31.20 -23.07 19.40
C GLU A 68 -30.27 -22.17 18.57
N LEU A 69 -30.84 -21.49 17.56
CA LEU A 69 -30.14 -20.53 16.73
C LEU A 69 -30.31 -19.13 17.32
N TYR A 70 -29.23 -18.40 17.49
CA TYR A 70 -29.19 -17.05 18.06
C TYR A 70 -28.51 -16.05 17.12
N TRP A 71 -28.82 -14.78 17.30
CA TRP A 71 -28.01 -13.68 16.77
C TRP A 71 -26.77 -13.51 17.63
N GLY A 72 -25.60 -13.39 17.00
CA GLY A 72 -24.33 -13.07 17.66
C GLY A 72 -23.87 -11.65 17.32
N ASN A 73 -23.23 -10.99 18.28
CA ASN A 73 -22.53 -9.71 18.05
C ASN A 73 -21.05 -9.91 17.67
N ASN A 74 -20.49 -11.09 17.96
CA ASN A 74 -19.18 -11.58 17.54
C ASN A 74 -19.27 -13.13 17.40
N PRO A 75 -18.18 -13.82 17.05
CA PRO A 75 -18.22 -15.27 16.83
C PRO A 75 -18.67 -16.11 18.04
N HIS A 76 -18.59 -15.60 19.28
CA HIS A 76 -18.77 -16.39 20.50
C HIS A 76 -19.73 -15.75 21.53
N GLN A 77 -20.38 -14.64 21.19
CA GLN A 77 -21.23 -13.89 22.12
C GLN A 77 -22.59 -13.63 21.49
N ARG A 78 -23.64 -14.05 22.22
CA ARG A 78 -25.04 -13.83 21.82
C ARG A 78 -25.44 -12.39 22.02
N LEU A 79 -26.36 -11.95 21.17
CA LEU A 79 -27.08 -10.70 21.34
C LEU A 79 -28.16 -10.89 22.43
N GLY A 80 -27.77 -10.70 23.70
CA GLY A 80 -28.52 -11.13 24.88
C GLY A 80 -29.95 -10.57 25.04
N MET A 81 -30.34 -9.55 24.28
CA MET A 81 -31.72 -9.03 24.27
C MET A 81 -32.67 -9.76 23.31
N PHE A 82 -32.18 -10.66 22.47
CA PHE A 82 -32.99 -11.40 21.50
C PHE A 82 -33.24 -12.85 21.94
N ARG A 83 -34.49 -13.29 21.79
CA ARG A 83 -34.86 -14.70 21.92
C ARG A 83 -34.21 -15.52 20.79
N PRO A 84 -34.04 -16.85 20.96
CA PRO A 84 -33.55 -17.69 19.87
C PRO A 84 -34.44 -17.51 18.63
N ILE A 85 -33.78 -17.33 17.49
CA ILE A 85 -34.37 -17.15 16.16
C ILE A 85 -35.25 -18.35 15.83
N VAL A 86 -34.70 -19.55 16.03
CA VAL A 86 -35.37 -20.83 15.80
C VAL A 86 -34.92 -21.81 16.88
N VAL A 87 -35.85 -22.61 17.35
CA VAL A 87 -35.61 -23.76 18.23
C VAL A 87 -36.07 -25.00 17.49
N PHE A 88 -35.23 -26.02 17.40
CA PHE A 88 -35.59 -27.26 16.70
C PHE A 88 -35.26 -28.51 17.52
N PRO A 89 -36.08 -29.57 17.35
CA PRO A 89 -35.83 -30.85 17.99
C PRO A 89 -34.62 -31.51 17.35
N PRO A 90 -34.06 -32.53 18.00
CA PRO A 90 -32.71 -32.95 17.66
C PRO A 90 -32.78 -33.97 16.53
N ALA A 91 -31.87 -33.83 15.58
CA ALA A 91 -31.80 -34.67 14.40
C ALA A 91 -30.65 -35.67 14.49
N GLU A 92 -30.70 -36.71 13.65
CA GLU A 92 -29.67 -37.75 13.63
C GLU A 92 -28.32 -37.18 13.16
N SER A 93 -27.23 -37.69 13.74
CA SER A 93 -25.84 -37.42 13.37
C SER A 93 -25.66 -37.41 11.84
N GLY A 94 -25.06 -36.35 11.28
CA GLY A 94 -24.85 -36.23 9.84
C GLY A 94 -26.09 -35.83 9.01
N SER A 95 -27.26 -35.67 9.64
CA SER A 95 -28.45 -35.17 8.94
C SER A 95 -28.26 -33.70 8.54
N ARG A 96 -28.64 -33.37 7.31
CA ARG A 96 -28.72 -31.98 6.83
C ARG A 96 -30.03 -31.35 7.28
N MET A 97 -29.93 -30.29 8.06
CA MET A 97 -31.06 -29.49 8.49
C MET A 97 -31.12 -28.20 7.68
N LYS A 98 -32.35 -27.72 7.44
CA LYS A 98 -32.64 -26.53 6.65
C LYS A 98 -33.52 -25.58 7.46
N ILE A 99 -33.09 -24.33 7.58
CA ILE A 99 -33.84 -23.24 8.20
C ILE A 99 -34.16 -22.21 7.11
N GLU A 100 -35.45 -21.98 6.87
CA GLU A 100 -35.93 -21.02 5.87
C GLU A 100 -36.21 -19.66 6.53
N PHE A 101 -35.51 -18.62 6.10
CA PHE A 101 -35.75 -17.23 6.47
C PHE A 101 -36.69 -16.58 5.46
N LYS A 102 -37.83 -16.06 5.94
CA LYS A 102 -38.81 -15.30 5.13
C LYS A 102 -38.85 -13.88 5.63
N ASP A 103 -38.25 -12.96 4.87
CA ASP A 103 -38.24 -11.53 5.15
C ASP A 103 -37.92 -11.25 6.63
N THR A 104 -36.83 -11.84 7.14
CA THR A 104 -36.48 -11.77 8.56
C THR A 104 -35.64 -10.53 8.82
N ARG A 105 -36.12 -9.62 9.67
CA ARG A 105 -35.39 -8.41 10.01
C ARG A 105 -34.14 -8.76 10.84
N VAL A 106 -32.98 -8.33 10.36
CA VAL A 106 -31.70 -8.45 11.07
C VAL A 106 -31.69 -7.45 12.22
N PRO A 107 -31.46 -7.88 13.46
CA PRO A 107 -31.21 -6.97 14.56
C PRO A 107 -30.03 -6.06 14.28
N GLN A 108 -30.17 -4.79 14.68
CA GLN A 108 -29.05 -3.88 14.68
C GLN A 108 -27.96 -4.48 15.59
N SER A 109 -26.74 -4.69 15.06
CA SER A 109 -25.58 -5.32 15.71
C SER A 109 -25.40 -6.83 15.54
N ALA A 110 -26.31 -7.53 14.85
CA ALA A 110 -26.07 -8.94 14.51
C ALA A 110 -24.98 -9.04 13.44
N THR A 111 -23.90 -9.75 13.75
CA THR A 111 -22.78 -10.03 12.84
C THR A 111 -22.63 -11.50 12.54
N HIS A 112 -23.18 -12.37 13.40
CA HIS A 112 -23.07 -13.82 13.28
C HIS A 112 -24.41 -14.52 13.55
N PHE A 113 -24.57 -15.70 12.98
CA PHE A 113 -25.49 -16.73 13.45
C PHE A 113 -24.75 -17.67 14.39
N LEU A 114 -25.26 -17.84 15.61
CA LEU A 114 -24.68 -18.74 16.59
C LEU A 114 -25.63 -19.91 16.83
N LEU A 115 -25.16 -21.12 16.57
CA LEU A 115 -25.93 -22.33 16.83
C LEU A 115 -25.45 -22.98 18.12
N TYR A 116 -26.35 -23.13 19.08
CA TYR A 116 -26.09 -23.82 20.34
C TYR A 116 -26.88 -25.11 20.43
N PHE A 117 -26.27 -26.13 21.03
CA PHE A 117 -26.93 -27.33 21.51
C PHE A 117 -27.20 -27.18 22.99
N ARG A 118 -28.46 -27.34 23.41
CA ARG A 118 -28.87 -27.31 24.81
C ARG A 118 -29.32 -28.70 25.24
N ASP A 119 -28.64 -29.27 26.22
CA ASP A 119 -29.03 -30.56 26.79
C ASP A 119 -30.26 -30.46 27.71
N GLU A 120 -30.74 -31.60 28.23
CA GLU A 120 -31.88 -31.63 29.15
C GLU A 120 -31.59 -31.00 30.52
N ASN A 121 -30.31 -30.90 30.90
CA ASN A 121 -29.86 -30.23 32.12
C ASN A 121 -29.77 -28.70 31.96
N GLY A 122 -29.95 -28.21 30.74
CA GLY A 122 -29.83 -26.79 30.39
C GLY A 122 -28.40 -26.34 30.12
N GLU A 123 -27.43 -27.25 30.03
CA GLU A 123 -26.08 -26.92 29.59
C GLU A 123 -26.08 -26.62 28.10
N GLU A 124 -25.38 -25.56 27.73
CA GLU A 124 -25.32 -25.07 26.35
C GLU A 124 -23.91 -25.19 25.80
N THR A 125 -23.78 -25.87 24.67
CA THR A 125 -22.53 -26.03 23.94
C THR A 125 -22.64 -25.28 22.61
N GLU A 126 -21.69 -24.39 22.34
CA GLU A 126 -21.60 -23.74 21.02
C GLU A 126 -21.21 -24.78 19.98
N VAL A 127 -22.03 -24.90 18.93
CA VAL A 127 -21.86 -25.91 17.88
C VAL A 127 -21.23 -25.25 16.66
N PHE A 128 -21.78 -24.12 16.22
CA PHE A 128 -21.27 -23.37 15.09
C PHE A 128 -21.44 -21.86 15.26
N SER A 129 -20.55 -21.13 14.59
CA SER A 129 -20.61 -19.69 14.41
C SER A 129 -20.44 -19.38 12.93
N LEU A 130 -21.39 -18.66 12.33
CA LEU A 130 -21.37 -18.29 10.91
C LEU A 130 -21.51 -16.77 10.77
N THR A 131 -20.59 -16.15 10.06
CA THR A 131 -20.68 -14.71 9.74
C THR A 131 -21.93 -14.43 8.92
N LEU A 132 -22.69 -13.42 9.34
CA LEU A 132 -23.85 -12.94 8.63
C LEU A 132 -23.41 -12.07 7.45
N VAL A 133 -23.75 -12.52 6.24
CA VAL A 133 -23.56 -11.77 4.99
C VAL A 133 -24.93 -11.36 4.47
N ASP A 134 -25.27 -10.08 4.67
CA ASP A 134 -26.48 -9.44 4.16
C ASP A 134 -26.19 -8.84 2.78
N LYS A 135 -26.99 -9.17 1.78
CA LYS A 135 -26.74 -8.75 0.40
C LYS A 135 -27.09 -7.28 0.15
N GLY A 136 -27.90 -6.65 1.00
CA GLY A 136 -28.29 -5.25 0.87
C GLY A 136 -27.24 -4.25 1.38
N VAL A 137 -26.27 -4.68 2.19
CA VAL A 137 -25.22 -3.81 2.76
C VAL A 137 -23.95 -3.78 1.88
N PRO A 138 -22.99 -2.86 2.11
CA PRO A 138 -21.77 -2.83 1.32
C PRO A 138 -20.97 -4.14 1.44
N HIS A 139 -20.31 -4.54 0.35
CA HIS A 139 -19.59 -5.81 0.26
C HIS A 139 -18.07 -5.65 0.44
N SER A 140 -17.56 -4.42 0.41
CA SER A 140 -16.14 -4.13 0.57
C SER A 140 -15.90 -3.35 1.84
N LYS A 141 -15.05 -3.89 2.72
CA LYS A 141 -14.56 -3.20 3.91
C LYS A 141 -13.60 -2.07 3.54
N PRO A 142 -13.42 -1.08 4.43
CA PRO A 142 -12.31 -0.12 4.32
C PRO A 142 -10.98 -0.89 4.25
N GLN A 143 -9.94 -0.31 3.64
CA GLN A 143 -8.64 -0.97 3.53
C GLN A 143 -7.79 -0.78 4.79
N GLU A 144 -7.89 0.39 5.42
CA GLU A 144 -7.10 0.74 6.60
C GLU A 144 -7.75 1.89 7.37
N ILE A 145 -7.52 1.94 8.68
CA ILE A 145 -7.78 3.11 9.53
C ILE A 145 -6.50 3.44 10.29
N PHE A 146 -6.16 4.72 10.36
CA PHE A 146 -5.10 5.26 11.18
C PHE A 146 -5.65 6.38 12.05
N PHE A 147 -5.13 6.50 13.27
CA PHE A 147 -5.52 7.56 14.19
C PHE A 147 -4.28 8.27 14.74
N GLU A 148 -4.20 9.57 14.52
CA GLU A 148 -3.12 10.42 15.02
C GLU A 148 -3.65 11.29 16.16
N GLN A 149 -3.25 11.01 17.40
CA GLN A 149 -3.65 11.85 18.54
C GLN A 149 -2.82 13.15 18.56
N THR A 150 -3.49 14.29 18.45
CA THR A 150 -2.84 15.61 18.44
C THR A 150 -2.84 16.28 19.81
N ALA A 151 -3.85 16.03 20.64
CA ALA A 151 -3.91 16.52 22.02
C ALA A 151 -4.82 15.67 22.90
N LYS A 152 -4.60 15.74 24.22
CA LYS A 152 -5.45 15.10 25.24
C LYS A 152 -5.64 16.03 26.42
N GLU A 153 -6.88 16.39 26.72
CA GLU A 153 -7.24 17.20 27.89
C GLU A 153 -8.19 16.39 28.78
N GLY A 154 -7.67 15.85 29.88
CA GLY A 154 -8.41 14.92 30.74
C GLY A 154 -8.84 13.66 29.97
N ASN A 155 -10.16 13.44 29.91
CA ASN A 155 -10.78 12.33 29.17
C ASN A 155 -11.19 12.71 27.74
N ARG A 156 -10.87 13.92 27.28
CA ARG A 156 -11.17 14.38 25.92
C ARG A 156 -9.95 14.16 25.02
N VAL A 157 -10.17 13.52 23.88
CA VAL A 157 -9.13 13.19 22.91
C VAL A 157 -9.37 13.99 21.64
N GLN A 158 -8.31 14.67 21.21
CA GLN A 158 -8.24 15.36 19.93
C GLN A 158 -7.28 14.61 19.02
N GLY A 159 -7.67 14.44 17.75
CA GLY A 159 -6.85 13.75 16.78
C GLY A 159 -7.43 13.78 15.38
N GLU A 160 -6.68 13.22 14.44
CA GLU A 160 -7.10 13.04 13.05
C GLU A 160 -7.27 11.55 12.76
N ILE A 161 -8.47 11.17 12.34
CA ILE A 161 -8.74 9.85 11.77
C ILE A 161 -8.42 9.91 10.27
N ARG A 162 -7.64 8.95 9.79
CA ARG A 162 -7.39 8.73 8.37
C ARG A 162 -7.93 7.36 7.97
N ILE A 163 -8.80 7.33 6.96
CA ILE A 163 -9.37 6.08 6.44
C ILE A 163 -8.92 5.88 5.00
N THR A 164 -8.32 4.73 4.73
CA THR A 164 -8.11 4.26 3.36
C THR A 164 -9.41 3.62 2.88
N ARG A 165 -10.01 4.24 1.85
CA ARG A 165 -11.31 3.84 1.29
C ARG A 165 -11.37 2.36 0.95
N ALA A 166 -12.56 1.78 1.05
CA ALA A 166 -12.85 0.47 0.50
C ALA A 166 -12.47 0.42 -0.98
N TRP A 167 -12.05 -0.76 -1.42
CA TRP A 167 -11.70 -1.01 -2.81
C TRP A 167 -12.88 -0.73 -3.76
N ASP A 168 -14.04 -1.35 -3.50
CA ASP A 168 -15.26 -1.10 -4.27
C ASP A 168 -16.25 -0.24 -3.46
N GLU A 169 -16.40 1.02 -3.87
CA GLU A 169 -17.34 1.97 -3.26
C GLU A 169 -18.67 2.09 -4.03
N ARG A 170 -18.95 1.24 -5.03
CA ARG A 170 -20.21 1.30 -5.81
C ARG A 170 -21.43 1.23 -4.90
N ASN A 171 -21.36 0.34 -3.92
CA ASN A 171 -22.39 0.14 -2.90
C ASN A 171 -22.03 0.77 -1.56
N VAL A 172 -21.01 1.65 -1.49
CA VAL A 172 -20.65 2.41 -0.28
C VAL A 172 -21.14 3.85 -0.43
N SER A 173 -21.65 4.42 0.65
CA SER A 173 -22.02 5.84 0.73
C SER A 173 -21.23 6.58 1.80
N HIS A 174 -20.93 5.94 2.92
CA HIS A 174 -20.29 6.53 4.09
C HIS A 174 -19.46 5.48 4.82
N TYR A 175 -18.48 5.94 5.59
CA TYR A 175 -17.73 5.15 6.57
C TYR A 175 -18.18 5.56 7.97
N ALA A 176 -18.53 4.58 8.80
CA ALA A 176 -18.88 4.83 10.19
C ALA A 176 -17.77 4.31 11.09
N VAL A 177 -17.22 5.20 11.93
CA VAL A 177 -16.19 4.88 12.91
C VAL A 177 -16.84 4.80 14.29
N TYR A 178 -16.49 3.78 15.05
CA TYR A 178 -16.96 3.56 16.40
C TYR A 178 -15.80 3.30 17.36
N TRP A 179 -16.06 3.53 18.64
CA TRP A 179 -15.19 3.04 19.71
C TRP A 179 -15.28 1.51 19.81
N GLY A 180 -14.18 0.87 20.17
CA GLY A 180 -14.12 -0.56 20.43
C GLY A 180 -13.43 -0.91 21.75
N GLU A 181 -13.93 -1.96 22.40
CA GLU A 181 -13.30 -2.62 23.57
C GLU A 181 -12.19 -3.59 23.15
N GLY A 182 -12.14 -3.93 21.86
CA GLY A 182 -11.13 -4.79 21.23
C GLY A 182 -11.19 -4.64 19.71
N PRO A 183 -10.39 -5.41 18.94
CA PRO A 183 -10.31 -5.26 17.48
C PRO A 183 -11.62 -5.58 16.74
N GLU A 184 -12.48 -6.43 17.31
CA GLU A 184 -13.76 -6.83 16.70
C GLU A 184 -14.99 -6.41 17.53
N THR A 185 -14.76 -5.80 18.70
CA THR A 185 -15.83 -5.52 19.68
C THR A 185 -16.14 -4.04 19.73
N VAL A 186 -17.29 -3.64 19.17
CA VAL A 186 -17.75 -2.23 19.15
C VAL A 186 -18.47 -1.84 20.45
N LEU A 187 -18.12 -0.68 21.00
CA LEU A 187 -18.81 -0.01 22.12
C LEU A 187 -20.11 0.67 21.67
N ARG A 188 -21.16 -0.14 21.49
CA ARG A 188 -22.45 0.35 20.95
C ARG A 188 -23.30 1.15 21.93
N ALA A 189 -22.91 1.22 23.20
CA ALA A 189 -23.52 2.13 24.18
C ALA A 189 -23.17 3.60 23.87
N GLN A 190 -22.15 3.84 23.05
CA GLN A 190 -21.71 5.16 22.64
C GLN A 190 -22.15 5.45 21.19
N PRO A 191 -22.41 6.72 20.85
CA PRO A 191 -22.65 7.11 19.46
C PRO A 191 -21.40 6.86 18.60
N PRO A 192 -21.55 6.77 17.25
CA PRO A 192 -20.40 6.73 16.35
C PRO A 192 -19.46 7.91 16.61
N VAL A 193 -18.16 7.65 16.55
CA VAL A 193 -17.09 8.64 16.64
C VAL A 193 -17.17 9.63 15.49
N ALA A 194 -17.36 9.10 14.28
CA ALA A 194 -17.48 9.87 13.06
C ALA A 194 -18.30 9.10 12.03
N VAL A 195 -19.03 9.82 11.19
CA VAL A 195 -19.64 9.29 9.97
C VAL A 195 -19.12 10.12 8.81
N ILE A 196 -18.26 9.53 8.00
CA ILE A 196 -17.49 10.22 6.97
C ILE A 196 -18.07 9.83 5.61
N GLU A 197 -18.62 10.80 4.87
CA GLU A 197 -19.16 10.52 3.54
C GLU A 197 -18.05 10.07 2.59
N LYS A 198 -18.37 9.17 1.65
CA LYS A 198 -17.42 8.85 0.59
C LYS A 198 -17.14 10.09 -0.26
N ARG A 199 -15.95 10.14 -0.84
CA ARG A 199 -15.55 11.27 -1.68
C ARG A 199 -16.45 11.31 -2.94
N SER A 200 -17.02 12.48 -3.21
CA SER A 200 -17.84 12.68 -4.40
C SER A 200 -17.00 12.56 -5.68
N TRP A 201 -17.68 12.36 -6.81
CA TRP A 201 -17.07 12.37 -8.15
C TRP A 201 -16.07 13.53 -8.36
N TYR A 202 -16.52 14.77 -8.11
CA TYR A 202 -15.69 15.96 -8.30
C TYR A 202 -14.55 16.04 -7.29
N GLY A 203 -14.78 15.56 -6.06
CA GLY A 203 -13.75 15.46 -5.03
C GLY A 203 -12.65 14.48 -5.42
N SER A 204 -13.00 13.31 -5.94
CA SER A 204 -12.04 12.28 -6.34
C SER A 204 -11.18 12.74 -7.52
N LEU A 205 -11.79 13.38 -8.52
CA LEU A 205 -11.07 13.97 -9.66
C LEU A 205 -10.09 15.07 -9.21
N GLY A 206 -10.53 16.00 -8.36
CA GLY A 206 -9.67 17.09 -7.89
C GLY A 206 -8.45 16.58 -7.11
N VAL A 207 -8.64 15.57 -6.28
CA VAL A 207 -7.58 14.96 -5.48
C VAL A 207 -6.61 14.14 -6.33
N GLN A 208 -7.12 13.37 -7.31
CA GLN A 208 -6.28 12.63 -8.25
C GLN A 208 -5.49 13.55 -9.18
N LEU A 209 -6.01 14.71 -9.59
CA LEU A 209 -5.24 15.67 -10.39
C LEU A 209 -4.09 16.33 -9.60
N GLN A 210 -4.23 16.46 -8.28
CA GLN A 210 -3.21 17.07 -7.42
C GLN A 210 -2.09 16.09 -7.07
N ALA A 211 -2.41 14.82 -6.85
CA ALA A 211 -1.43 13.78 -6.52
C ALA A 211 -1.83 12.43 -7.11
N PRO A 212 -1.74 12.25 -8.45
CA PRO A 212 -2.15 11.02 -9.13
C PRO A 212 -1.28 9.80 -8.78
N TRP A 213 -0.17 10.04 -8.08
CA TRP A 213 0.83 9.09 -7.61
C TRP A 213 0.69 8.72 -6.12
N ARG A 214 -0.40 9.10 -5.43
CA ARG A 214 -0.61 8.75 -4.01
C ARG A 214 -2.03 8.25 -3.74
N LEU A 215 -2.15 7.21 -2.91
CA LEU A 215 -3.40 6.90 -2.22
C LEU A 215 -3.70 8.05 -1.26
N ILE A 216 -4.89 8.65 -1.38
CA ILE A 216 -5.25 9.84 -0.60
C ILE A 216 -6.42 9.49 0.33
N PRO A 217 -6.13 9.24 1.62
CA PRO A 217 -7.14 8.79 2.58
C PRO A 217 -8.21 9.87 2.81
N LEU A 218 -9.36 9.44 3.30
CA LEU A 218 -10.36 10.30 3.90
C LEU A 218 -9.82 10.76 5.26
N LYS A 219 -10.00 12.04 5.58
CA LYS A 219 -9.51 12.63 6.83
C LYS A 219 -10.67 13.24 7.58
N GLU A 220 -10.71 13.01 8.89
CA GLU A 220 -11.70 13.59 9.78
C GLU A 220 -11.02 14.00 11.09
N GLN A 221 -11.26 15.23 11.54
CA GLN A 221 -10.78 15.70 12.83
C GLN A 221 -11.82 15.42 13.90
N ILE A 222 -11.38 14.87 15.03
CA ILE A 222 -12.25 14.56 16.16
C ILE A 222 -11.81 15.34 17.40
N ASP A 223 -12.80 15.75 18.19
CA ASP A 223 -12.63 16.37 19.51
C ASP A 223 -13.73 15.90 20.46
N ILE A 224 -13.59 14.66 20.93
CA ILE A 224 -14.64 13.92 21.63
C ILE A 224 -14.13 13.25 22.91
N LEU A 225 -15.06 12.93 23.81
CA LEU A 225 -14.75 12.21 25.04
C LEU A 225 -14.40 10.75 24.73
N LEU A 226 -13.24 10.31 25.23
CA LEU A 226 -12.79 8.93 25.16
C LEU A 226 -13.50 8.11 26.26
N PRO A 227 -14.31 7.10 25.90
CA PRO A 227 -14.91 6.19 26.88
C PRO A 227 -13.81 5.42 27.62
N PRO A 228 -13.97 5.16 28.93
CA PRO A 228 -12.95 4.46 29.71
C PRO A 228 -12.70 3.01 29.26
N GLU A 229 -13.70 2.39 28.62
CA GLU A 229 -13.61 1.03 28.07
C GLU A 229 -12.99 0.99 26.66
N ALA A 230 -12.76 2.13 26.01
CA ALA A 230 -12.30 2.18 24.61
C ALA A 230 -10.79 1.92 24.50
N THR A 231 -10.44 0.88 23.76
CA THR A 231 -9.05 0.50 23.43
C THR A 231 -8.76 0.62 21.94
N HIS A 232 -9.78 0.54 21.09
CA HIS A 232 -9.65 0.57 19.63
C HIS A 232 -10.62 1.57 18.99
N LEU A 233 -10.30 1.99 17.76
CA LEU A 233 -11.25 2.57 16.81
C LEU A 233 -11.54 1.56 15.72
N ILE A 234 -12.81 1.35 15.38
CA ILE A 234 -13.23 0.39 14.35
C ILE A 234 -14.05 1.11 13.29
N VAL A 235 -13.67 0.96 12.03
CA VAL A 235 -14.36 1.53 10.86
C VAL A 235 -15.12 0.47 10.09
N PHE A 236 -16.32 0.82 9.64
CA PHE A 236 -17.18 -0.02 8.79
C PHE A 236 -17.67 0.76 7.57
N SER A 237 -17.84 0.05 6.46
CA SER A 237 -18.53 0.57 5.28
C SER A 237 -20.05 0.60 5.48
N ARG A 238 -20.72 1.68 5.07
CA ARG A 238 -22.19 1.87 5.12
C ARG A 238 -22.80 2.35 3.81
N ASN A 239 -24.03 1.92 3.57
CA ASN A 239 -24.95 2.48 2.58
C ASN A 239 -26.28 2.93 3.20
N ALA A 240 -27.23 3.36 2.37
CA ALA A 240 -28.57 3.74 2.81
C ALA A 240 -29.35 2.55 3.42
N GLU A 241 -29.00 1.33 3.04
CA GLU A 241 -29.66 0.09 3.42
C GLU A 241 -29.11 -0.46 4.75
N GLY A 242 -27.82 -0.24 5.06
CA GLY A 242 -27.22 -0.70 6.31
C GLY A 242 -25.70 -0.60 6.38
N GLN A 243 -25.14 -1.31 7.36
CA GLN A 243 -23.71 -1.37 7.66
C GLN A 243 -23.20 -2.79 7.44
N MET A 244 -22.00 -2.90 6.87
CA MET A 244 -21.28 -4.16 6.76
C MET A 244 -20.96 -4.74 8.14
N SER A 245 -21.02 -6.07 8.28
CA SER A 245 -20.76 -6.78 9.54
C SER A 245 -19.28 -6.78 9.92
N GLU A 246 -18.39 -6.77 8.93
CA GLU A 246 -16.94 -6.73 9.11
C GLU A 246 -16.38 -5.30 8.97
N GLY A 247 -15.39 -4.97 9.81
CA GLY A 247 -14.70 -3.68 9.82
C GLY A 247 -13.19 -3.85 9.97
N ILE A 248 -12.47 -2.73 9.97
CA ILE A 248 -11.04 -2.69 10.29
C ILE A 248 -10.84 -1.85 11.54
N SER A 249 -9.95 -2.30 12.41
CA SER A 249 -9.63 -1.62 13.67
C SER A 249 -8.21 -1.09 13.72
N VAL A 250 -8.01 -0.01 14.47
CA VAL A 250 -6.70 0.46 14.93
C VAL A 250 -6.72 0.59 16.45
N GLU A 251 -5.62 0.21 17.09
CA GLU A 251 -5.43 0.39 18.53
C GLU A 251 -5.17 1.86 18.85
N LEU A 252 -5.76 2.36 19.93
CA LEU A 252 -5.50 3.72 20.40
C LEU A 252 -4.12 3.76 21.08
N GLU A 253 -3.21 4.59 20.57
CA GLU A 253 -1.93 4.87 21.22
C GLU A 253 -2.18 5.49 22.61
N GLY A 254 -2.11 4.65 23.64
CA GLY A 254 -2.53 4.98 25.00
C GLY A 254 -2.76 3.78 25.91
N VAL A 255 -2.97 2.58 25.36
CA VAL A 255 -2.74 1.32 26.10
C VAL A 255 -1.27 0.98 25.91
N GLN A 256 -0.47 1.26 26.95
CA GLN A 256 1.01 1.22 26.96
C GLN A 256 1.64 0.08 26.13
N ALA A 257 1.88 0.31 24.85
CA ALA A 257 3.02 -0.27 24.16
C ALA A 257 4.24 0.54 24.64
N GLU A 258 5.13 -0.13 25.37
CA GLU A 258 6.39 0.45 25.81
C GLU A 258 7.17 0.98 24.61
N ASP A 259 7.17 2.30 24.42
CA ASP A 259 8.25 2.97 23.71
C ASP A 259 9.55 2.62 24.45
N LYS A 260 10.28 1.63 23.92
CA LYS A 260 11.64 1.32 24.33
C LYS A 260 12.51 2.53 24.05
N LYS A 261 12.57 3.45 25.02
CA LYS A 261 13.60 4.49 25.07
C LYS A 261 14.97 3.79 24.96
N PRO A 262 15.91 4.32 24.17
CA PRO A 262 17.22 3.72 24.03
C PRO A 262 17.88 3.60 25.42
N ALA A 263 18.34 2.38 25.75
CA ALA A 263 19.02 2.12 27.02
C ALA A 263 20.24 3.02 27.16
N GLN A 264 20.33 3.75 28.26
CA GLN A 264 21.48 4.62 28.54
C GLN A 264 22.72 3.77 28.82
N LYS A 265 23.89 4.28 28.45
CA LYS A 265 25.14 3.55 28.62
C LYS A 265 25.71 3.78 30.01
N MET A 266 25.82 2.70 30.79
CA MET A 266 26.46 2.71 32.11
C MET A 266 27.74 1.87 32.12
N GLN A 267 28.77 2.34 32.79
CA GLN A 267 30.05 1.67 32.93
C GLN A 267 30.47 1.60 34.39
N LEU A 268 31.13 0.51 34.76
CA LEU A 268 31.70 0.30 36.09
C LEU A 268 33.20 0.05 35.95
N ARG A 269 34.01 0.92 36.55
CA ARG A 269 35.45 0.72 36.69
C ARG A 269 35.74 0.27 38.12
N LYS A 270 36.19 -0.97 38.30
CA LYS A 270 36.52 -1.52 39.62
C LYS A 270 37.94 -1.16 40.07
N PHE A 271 38.09 -0.95 41.37
CA PHE A 271 39.35 -0.89 42.09
C PHE A 271 39.56 -2.17 42.90
N PRO A 272 40.80 -2.49 43.32
CA PRO A 272 41.07 -3.63 44.19
C PRO A 272 40.26 -3.52 45.49
N ALA A 273 39.53 -4.58 45.85
CA ALA A 273 38.71 -4.65 47.06
C ALA A 273 38.72 -6.09 47.60
N ASP A 274 38.46 -6.24 48.90
CA ASP A 274 38.37 -7.55 49.55
C ASP A 274 37.21 -8.40 49.00
N SER A 275 37.33 -9.72 49.13
CA SER A 275 36.31 -10.66 48.65
C SER A 275 34.93 -10.35 49.26
N GLY A 276 33.94 -10.08 48.42
CA GLY A 276 32.59 -9.69 48.84
C GLY A 276 32.35 -8.17 48.94
N MET A 277 33.39 -7.36 48.73
CA MET A 277 33.31 -5.90 48.68
C MET A 277 33.39 -5.38 47.24
N ILE A 278 32.85 -4.18 47.02
CA ILE A 278 33.08 -3.42 45.79
C ILE A 278 33.76 -2.08 46.12
N ALA A 279 34.83 -1.80 45.39
CA ALA A 279 35.42 -0.47 45.27
C ALA A 279 35.48 -0.12 43.79
N GLY A 280 35.22 1.14 43.42
CA GLY A 280 35.19 1.54 42.02
C GLY A 280 34.36 2.78 41.74
N VAL A 281 34.26 3.12 40.46
CA VAL A 281 33.53 4.27 39.96
C VAL A 281 32.51 3.81 38.92
N ILE A 282 31.26 4.24 39.08
CA ILE A 282 30.20 4.13 38.09
C ILE A 282 30.14 5.41 37.28
N SER A 283 30.08 5.30 35.96
CA SER A 283 29.74 6.40 35.06
C SER A 283 28.47 6.07 34.26
N LEU A 284 27.51 6.99 34.25
CA LEU A 284 26.28 6.91 33.46
C LEU A 284 26.25 8.07 32.46
N GLU A 285 26.16 7.77 31.16
CA GLU A 285 26.08 8.78 30.10
C GLU A 285 24.62 9.22 29.86
N ARG A 286 24.36 10.53 29.95
CA ARG A 286 23.04 11.14 29.73
C ARG A 286 22.79 11.38 28.24
N ILE A 287 21.55 11.13 27.79
CA ILE A 287 21.06 11.44 26.44
C ILE A 287 20.44 12.86 26.49
N GLU A 288 20.72 13.70 25.49
CA GLU A 288 20.20 15.09 25.40
C GLU A 288 18.66 15.11 25.46
N ASP A 289 18.11 16.16 26.10
CA ASP A 289 16.69 16.55 26.23
C ASP A 289 15.99 16.46 27.61
N GLU A 290 16.69 16.18 28.71
CA GLU A 290 16.10 16.36 30.05
C GLU A 290 16.09 17.85 30.46
N VAL A 291 15.04 18.58 30.08
CA VAL A 291 14.74 19.92 30.59
C VAL A 291 14.14 19.78 32.00
N GLY A 292 14.97 19.82 33.04
CA GLY A 292 14.52 19.85 34.45
C GLY A 292 15.49 19.21 35.44
N SER A 293 15.22 19.37 36.74
CA SER A 293 15.96 18.69 37.80
C SER A 293 15.59 17.20 37.85
N GLY A 294 16.52 16.33 37.46
CA GLY A 294 16.36 14.87 37.54
C GLY A 294 17.00 14.30 38.80
N LEU A 295 16.31 13.37 39.48
CA LEU A 295 16.84 12.56 40.57
C LEU A 295 17.25 11.19 40.02
N TYR A 296 18.52 10.85 40.16
CA TYR A 296 19.07 9.57 39.73
C TYR A 296 19.33 8.68 40.94
N LEU A 297 18.79 7.46 40.90
CA LEU A 297 18.88 6.47 41.97
C LEU A 297 19.63 5.24 41.47
N PHE A 298 20.66 4.82 42.19
CA PHE A 298 21.39 3.58 41.89
C PHE A 298 20.93 2.48 42.84
N PHE A 299 20.59 1.30 42.33
CA PHE A 299 20.12 0.17 43.11
C PHE A 299 20.94 -1.10 42.82
N TRP A 300 20.93 -2.03 43.77
CA TRP A 300 21.40 -3.39 43.53
C TRP A 300 20.36 -4.18 42.75
N GLY A 301 20.79 -4.93 41.73
CA GLY A 301 19.95 -5.74 40.86
C GLY A 301 20.23 -7.24 40.95
N LYS A 302 19.18 -8.06 40.89
CA LYS A 302 19.28 -9.53 40.71
C LYS A 302 19.69 -9.90 39.29
N ASP A 303 19.31 -9.07 38.32
CA ASP A 303 19.57 -9.20 36.88
C ASP A 303 19.54 -7.80 36.22
N GLU A 304 19.57 -7.74 34.88
CA GLU A 304 19.58 -6.49 34.09
C GLU A 304 18.31 -5.62 34.27
N GLN A 305 17.19 -6.17 34.78
CA GLN A 305 15.89 -5.49 34.87
C GLN A 305 15.33 -5.41 36.31
N THR A 306 15.71 -6.34 37.18
CA THR A 306 15.05 -6.58 38.46
C THR A 306 15.89 -6.05 39.63
N ARG A 307 15.36 -5.08 40.38
CA ARG A 307 16.00 -4.55 41.60
C ARG A 307 15.85 -5.50 42.80
N LEU A 308 16.76 -5.39 43.77
CA LEU A 308 16.63 -5.99 45.09
C LEU A 308 15.78 -5.09 45.98
N GLU A 309 14.48 -5.35 46.06
CA GLU A 309 13.50 -4.49 46.75
C GLU A 309 13.78 -4.27 48.25
N ASN A 310 14.45 -5.22 48.91
CA ASN A 310 14.75 -5.14 50.34
C ASN A 310 15.99 -4.30 50.68
N TYR A 311 16.61 -3.65 49.70
CA TYR A 311 17.79 -2.81 49.89
C TYR A 311 17.53 -1.36 49.47
N PRO A 312 17.96 -0.37 50.28
CA PRO A 312 17.84 1.04 49.91
C PRO A 312 18.70 1.37 48.67
N PRO A 313 18.47 2.53 48.03
CA PRO A 313 19.34 3.02 46.97
C PRO A 313 20.79 3.08 47.48
N ILE A 314 21.72 2.63 46.64
CA ILE A 314 23.18 2.74 46.84
C ILE A 314 23.57 4.21 46.96
N SER A 315 22.94 5.07 46.15
CA SER A 315 23.19 6.50 46.10
C SER A 315 22.01 7.21 45.45
N GLN A 316 21.78 8.46 45.87
CA GLN A 316 20.86 9.38 45.20
C GLN A 316 21.61 10.63 44.75
N ILE A 317 21.52 10.93 43.46
CA ILE A 317 22.19 12.07 42.84
C ILE A 317 21.11 13.00 42.29
N GLU A 318 21.00 14.19 42.87
CA GLU A 318 20.12 15.25 42.39
C GLU A 318 20.91 16.21 41.50
N ILE A 319 20.43 16.42 40.28
CA ILE A 319 21.01 17.39 39.35
C ILE A 319 20.13 18.63 39.33
N LYS A 320 20.71 19.79 39.68
CA LYS A 320 20.05 21.09 39.57
C LYS A 320 20.76 21.96 38.55
N ILE A 321 20.02 22.36 37.53
CA ILE A 321 20.47 23.31 36.50
C ILE A 321 19.85 24.67 36.84
N PHE A 322 20.67 25.72 36.93
CA PHE A 322 20.21 27.08 37.16
C PHE A 322 20.95 28.06 36.25
N ARG A 323 20.26 29.15 35.88
CA ARG A 323 20.83 30.23 35.07
C ARG A 323 21.39 31.33 35.94
N ASP A 324 22.66 31.64 35.76
CA ASP A 324 23.30 32.81 36.36
C ASP A 324 23.63 33.81 35.23
N GLY A 325 22.68 34.72 34.96
CA GLY A 325 22.77 35.63 33.81
C GLY A 325 22.61 34.92 32.46
N LEU A 326 23.69 34.90 31.66
CA LEU A 326 23.72 34.35 30.29
C LEU A 326 24.23 32.90 30.20
N THR A 327 24.61 32.27 31.31
CA THR A 327 25.17 30.90 31.32
C THR A 327 24.39 29.94 32.22
N ASP A 328 24.19 28.72 31.73
CA ASP A 328 23.63 27.61 32.51
C ASP A 328 24.74 27.00 33.39
N LYS A 329 24.51 26.90 34.71
CA LYS A 329 25.39 26.21 35.68
C LYS A 329 24.70 24.95 36.20
N GLU A 330 25.46 23.87 36.36
CA GLU A 330 24.98 22.58 36.91
C GLU A 330 25.60 22.32 38.29
N ILE A 331 24.76 22.02 39.29
CA ILE A 331 25.18 21.48 40.58
C ILE A 331 24.72 20.03 40.67
N GLN A 332 25.66 19.15 41.02
CA GLN A 332 25.38 17.76 41.38
C GLN A 332 25.46 17.62 42.90
N VAL A 333 24.35 17.19 43.50
CA VAL A 333 24.25 16.90 44.94
C VAL A 333 24.18 15.39 45.10
N THR A 334 25.21 14.79 45.69
CA THR A 334 25.23 13.36 46.00
C THR A 334 24.86 13.18 47.47
N THR A 335 23.82 12.39 47.73
CA THR A 335 23.40 12.03 49.08
C THR A 335 23.69 10.54 49.32
N LEU A 336 24.55 10.25 50.31
CA LEU A 336 24.95 8.90 50.69
C LEU A 336 24.19 8.41 51.94
N SER A 337 23.81 9.34 52.85
CA SER A 337 22.97 9.11 54.03
C SER A 337 22.20 10.40 54.38
N THR A 338 21.19 10.35 55.27
CA THR A 338 20.47 11.55 55.76
C THR A 338 21.38 12.59 56.43
N MET A 339 22.64 12.27 56.72
CA MET A 339 23.62 13.15 57.38
C MET A 339 24.85 13.49 56.51
N ASP A 340 25.08 12.79 55.38
CA ASP A 340 26.25 12.99 54.52
C ASP A 340 25.84 13.46 53.10
N GLN A 341 26.07 14.76 52.82
CA GLN A 341 25.86 15.38 51.51
C GLN A 341 27.19 15.87 50.95
N GLU A 342 27.58 15.38 49.77
CA GLU A 342 28.70 15.93 49.01
C GLU A 342 28.18 16.85 47.90
N LEU A 343 28.62 18.11 47.93
CA LEU A 343 28.33 19.11 46.91
C LEU A 343 29.48 19.18 45.92
N ARG A 344 29.26 18.75 44.67
CA ARG A 344 30.22 18.91 43.57
C ARG A 344 29.73 20.01 42.63
N VAL A 345 30.38 21.18 42.72
CA VAL A 345 30.15 22.31 41.81
C VAL A 345 31.22 22.28 40.73
N LYS A 346 30.82 22.12 39.45
CA LYS A 346 31.76 22.14 38.31
C LYS A 346 31.59 23.43 37.51
N PRO A 347 32.59 24.33 37.46
CA PRO A 347 32.58 25.43 36.51
C PRO A 347 32.98 24.95 35.10
N GLU A 348 32.43 25.66 34.13
CA GLU A 348 32.34 25.42 32.68
C GLU A 348 33.54 24.75 31.97
N GLY A 349 33.20 23.89 31.00
CA GLY A 349 34.11 23.38 29.97
C GLY A 349 33.53 22.15 29.30
N LYS A 350 32.89 22.32 28.11
CA LYS A 350 32.27 21.26 27.28
C LYS A 350 31.63 20.14 28.11
N THR A 351 30.38 20.34 28.55
CA THR A 351 29.50 19.35 29.20
C THR A 351 30.05 17.92 29.13
N ALA A 352 30.77 17.50 30.18
CA ALA A 352 31.04 16.07 30.35
C ALA A 352 29.68 15.44 30.68
N ARG A 353 29.08 14.81 29.66
CA ARG A 353 27.70 14.30 29.61
C ARG A 353 27.41 13.12 30.56
N GLY A 354 28.10 13.01 31.70
CA GLY A 354 28.03 11.83 32.57
C GLY A 354 27.85 12.10 34.06
N ILE A 355 27.05 11.26 34.71
CA ILE A 355 26.92 11.15 36.16
C ILE A 355 28.00 10.21 36.67
N ILE A 356 28.72 10.59 37.72
CA ILE A 356 29.82 9.80 38.29
C ILE A 356 29.52 9.53 39.76
N TYR A 357 29.51 8.25 40.15
CA TYR A 357 29.41 7.81 41.53
C TYR A 357 30.63 6.97 41.92
N GLU A 358 31.22 7.24 43.07
CA GLU A 358 32.37 6.51 43.60
C GLU A 358 31.94 5.74 44.84
N PHE A 359 32.26 4.45 44.88
CA PHE A 359 31.94 3.60 46.02
C PHE A 359 32.87 3.92 47.20
N PRO A 360 32.33 4.02 48.43
CA PRO A 360 33.15 3.95 49.63
C PRO A 360 34.00 2.68 49.65
N GLU A 361 35.23 2.78 50.18
CA GLU A 361 36.28 1.74 50.11
C GLU A 361 35.84 0.36 50.64
N ASN A 362 34.80 0.30 51.51
CA ASN A 362 34.30 -0.93 52.14
C ASN A 362 32.81 -1.19 51.85
N THR A 363 32.35 -0.98 50.62
CA THR A 363 30.94 -1.23 50.27
C THR A 363 30.68 -2.74 50.09
N LEU A 364 29.89 -3.34 50.99
CA LEU A 364 29.46 -4.74 50.91
C LEU A 364 28.51 -4.99 49.74
N ILE A 365 28.78 -6.03 48.94
CA ILE A 365 27.85 -6.48 47.89
C ILE A 365 26.77 -7.35 48.54
N PRO A 366 25.48 -7.03 48.41
CA PRO A 366 24.41 -7.85 48.94
C PRO A 366 24.40 -9.28 48.37
N PRO A 367 23.99 -10.29 49.15
CA PRO A 367 23.74 -11.63 48.63
C PRO A 367 22.70 -11.58 47.50
N ASN A 368 23.00 -12.24 46.38
CA ASN A 368 22.21 -12.25 45.13
C ASN A 368 22.30 -11.00 44.24
N ALA A 369 23.10 -10.00 44.59
CA ALA A 369 23.35 -8.88 43.68
C ALA A 369 24.30 -9.31 42.53
N THR A 370 23.83 -9.17 41.30
CA THR A 370 24.64 -9.46 40.10
C THR A 370 24.84 -8.24 39.20
N HIS A 371 23.96 -7.24 39.30
CA HIS A 371 23.99 -6.01 38.52
C HIS A 371 23.83 -4.77 39.42
N ILE A 372 24.25 -3.62 38.91
CA ILE A 372 23.86 -2.32 39.43
C ILE A 372 22.93 -1.67 38.41
N LEU A 373 21.80 -1.16 38.89
CA LEU A 373 20.73 -0.60 38.08
C LEU A 373 20.61 0.90 38.33
N ALA A 374 20.43 1.69 37.28
CA ALA A 374 20.14 3.11 37.37
C ALA A 374 18.66 3.36 37.09
N PHE A 375 18.04 4.18 37.93
CA PHE A 375 16.66 4.64 37.79
C PHE A 375 16.65 6.17 37.76
N THR A 376 15.68 6.74 37.05
CA THR A 376 15.41 8.18 37.05
C THR A 376 14.06 8.46 37.67
N GLN A 377 13.96 9.57 38.39
CA GLN A 377 12.73 10.07 38.97
C GLN A 377 12.62 11.58 38.73
N GLN A 378 11.45 12.02 38.26
CA GLN A 378 11.11 13.44 38.23
C GLN A 378 10.59 13.84 39.62
N LYS A 379 11.31 14.75 40.28
CA LYS A 379 10.88 15.30 41.57
C LYS A 379 9.92 16.45 41.33
N PHE A 380 8.63 16.24 41.56
CA PHE A 380 7.64 17.31 41.61
C PHE A 380 7.70 17.99 42.97
N TRP A 381 7.63 19.33 43.03
CA TRP A 381 7.93 20.10 44.25
C TRP A 381 6.92 19.90 45.42
N PHE A 382 5.86 19.09 45.25
CA PHE A 382 4.74 18.96 46.18
C PHE A 382 4.38 17.53 46.59
N GLN A 383 5.24 16.53 46.35
CA GLN A 383 4.98 15.14 46.78
C GLN A 383 5.95 14.68 47.88
N ASP A 384 5.40 14.40 49.07
CA ASP A 384 6.16 13.96 50.25
C ASP A 384 6.31 12.42 50.38
N ASP A 385 5.57 11.61 49.60
CA ASP A 385 5.67 10.13 49.59
C ASP A 385 6.16 9.62 48.22
N VAL A 386 7.47 9.35 48.12
CA VAL A 386 8.24 9.35 46.86
C VAL A 386 8.53 7.95 46.26
N GLU A 387 8.10 6.83 46.85
CA GLU A 387 8.51 5.49 46.39
C GLU A 387 7.64 4.84 45.28
N ARG A 388 6.46 5.38 44.93
CA ARG A 388 5.45 4.59 44.18
C ARG A 388 5.45 4.67 42.66
N ARG A 389 6.42 5.31 41.98
CA ARG A 389 6.43 5.40 40.49
C ARG A 389 7.82 5.32 39.85
N LEU A 390 8.68 4.41 40.29
CA LEU A 390 9.89 4.08 39.53
C LEU A 390 9.49 3.32 38.26
N LYS A 391 9.64 3.93 37.09
CA LYS A 391 9.63 3.21 35.80
C LYS A 391 10.93 2.39 35.73
N GLY A 392 10.91 1.22 35.07
CA GLY A 392 12.03 0.25 35.03
C GLY A 392 13.43 0.86 34.75
N PRO A 393 14.52 0.11 34.98
CA PRO A 393 15.87 0.66 34.96
C PRO A 393 16.22 1.28 33.60
N ILE A 394 16.76 2.50 33.62
CA ILE A 394 17.21 3.23 32.42
C ILE A 394 18.57 2.74 31.91
N ALA A 395 19.34 2.09 32.79
CA ALA A 395 20.61 1.45 32.47
C ALA A 395 20.95 0.37 33.52
N SER A 396 21.79 -0.58 33.12
CA SER A 396 22.31 -1.64 34.00
C SER A 396 23.77 -1.95 33.67
N VAL A 397 24.57 -2.32 34.68
CA VAL A 397 25.93 -2.83 34.50
C VAL A 397 26.14 -4.10 35.33
N SER A 398 26.81 -5.10 34.76
CA SER A 398 27.15 -6.34 35.47
C SER A 398 28.29 -6.10 36.45
N ILE A 399 28.14 -6.63 37.67
CA ILE A 399 29.21 -6.63 38.66
C ILE A 399 30.30 -7.63 38.24
N LYS A 400 29.96 -8.77 37.63
CA LYS A 400 30.94 -9.81 37.30
C LYS A 400 31.70 -9.54 36.00
N ASP A 401 31.00 -9.04 34.97
CA ASP A 401 31.59 -8.73 33.65
C ASP A 401 31.23 -7.29 33.23
N PRO A 402 31.83 -6.26 33.87
CA PRO A 402 31.50 -4.86 33.63
C PRO A 402 31.83 -4.37 32.20
N GLU A 403 32.70 -5.09 31.48
CA GLU A 403 33.09 -4.75 30.10
C GLU A 403 32.33 -5.58 29.03
N GLY A 404 31.53 -6.56 29.45
CA GLY A 404 30.75 -7.43 28.57
C GLY A 404 31.60 -8.34 27.68
N ARG A 405 32.80 -8.72 28.11
CA ARG A 405 33.73 -9.54 27.32
C ARG A 405 33.18 -10.95 27.10
N GLU A 406 32.57 -11.57 28.11
CA GLU A 406 32.00 -12.92 28.02
C GLU A 406 30.80 -12.96 27.05
N LYS A 407 29.95 -11.92 27.07
CA LYS A 407 28.81 -11.77 26.15
C LYS A 407 29.30 -11.59 24.71
N LYS A 408 30.35 -10.79 24.49
CA LYS A 408 30.97 -10.58 23.17
C LYS A 408 31.62 -11.85 22.63
N ASP A 409 32.31 -12.62 23.46
CA ASP A 409 32.97 -13.86 23.03
C ASP A 409 31.96 -14.96 22.71
N LYS A 410 30.83 -15.02 23.42
CA LYS A 410 29.69 -15.90 23.10
C LYS A 410 29.00 -15.52 21.78
N ILE A 411 28.86 -14.23 21.49
CA ILE A 411 28.32 -13.78 20.19
C ILE A 411 29.30 -14.12 19.06
N LYS A 412 30.62 -13.91 19.27
CA LYS A 412 31.64 -14.30 18.28
C LYS A 412 31.67 -15.81 18.04
N SER A 413 31.52 -16.64 19.07
CA SER A 413 31.47 -18.10 18.89
C SER A 413 30.22 -18.53 18.12
N ASN A 414 29.06 -17.93 18.39
CA ASN A 414 27.81 -18.20 17.65
C ASN A 414 27.91 -17.77 16.18
N ILE A 415 28.48 -16.60 15.90
CA ILE A 415 28.73 -16.13 14.52
C ILE A 415 29.69 -17.08 13.80
N LYS A 416 30.77 -17.53 14.48
CA LYS A 416 31.73 -18.48 13.91
C LYS A 416 31.09 -19.83 13.59
N ALA A 417 30.24 -20.35 14.47
CA ALA A 417 29.46 -21.57 14.24
C ALA A 417 28.45 -21.41 13.09
N GLY A 418 27.79 -20.24 12.97
CA GLY A 418 26.88 -19.95 11.86
C GLY A 418 27.61 -19.82 10.50
N LEU A 419 28.82 -19.26 10.48
CA LEU A 419 29.66 -19.14 9.28
C LEU A 419 30.23 -20.47 8.79
N GLU A 420 30.44 -21.46 9.66
CA GLU A 420 30.84 -22.82 9.26
C GLU A 420 29.77 -23.50 8.37
N ASN A 421 28.49 -23.17 8.57
CA ASN A 421 27.37 -23.65 7.73
C ASN A 421 27.27 -22.92 6.36
N PHE A 422 27.94 -21.78 6.18
CA PHE A 422 27.94 -20.99 4.93
C PHE A 422 29.14 -21.28 4.01
N SER A 423 29.83 -22.41 4.23
CA SER A 423 30.99 -22.82 3.42
C SER A 423 30.61 -23.11 1.96
N ILE A 424 31.14 -22.29 1.04
CA ILE A 424 31.04 -22.37 -0.44
C ILE A 424 31.47 -23.74 -1.01
N LYS A 425 32.09 -24.62 -0.20
CA LYS A 425 32.40 -26.01 -0.61
C LYS A 425 31.16 -26.86 -0.86
N GLN A 426 30.01 -26.58 -0.23
CA GLN A 426 28.75 -27.28 -0.52
C GLN A 426 28.13 -26.84 -1.86
N PHE A 427 28.39 -25.61 -2.32
CA PHE A 427 27.87 -25.11 -3.61
C PHE A 427 28.64 -25.61 -4.83
N LYS A 428 29.92 -25.99 -4.70
CA LYS A 428 30.74 -26.47 -5.82
C LYS A 428 30.62 -27.97 -6.13
N LYS A 429 29.87 -28.75 -5.34
CA LYS A 429 29.71 -30.20 -5.56
C LYS A 429 28.42 -30.60 -6.31
N LYS A 430 27.56 -29.65 -6.67
CA LYS A 430 26.30 -29.91 -7.42
C LYS A 430 26.42 -29.71 -8.95
N SER A 431 27.61 -29.44 -9.46
CA SER A 431 27.90 -29.48 -10.90
C SER A 431 28.81 -30.67 -11.21
N VAL A 432 28.32 -31.57 -12.07
CA VAL A 432 28.98 -32.79 -12.58
C VAL A 432 28.74 -34.06 -11.73
N ILE A 433 27.56 -34.67 -11.92
CA ILE A 433 27.44 -36.11 -12.25
C ILE A 433 26.30 -36.24 -13.26
N THR A 434 26.66 -36.56 -14.48
CA THR A 434 25.81 -37.02 -15.58
C THR A 434 25.46 -38.49 -15.34
N GLY A 435 24.20 -38.87 -15.51
CA GLY A 435 23.79 -40.27 -15.70
C GLY A 435 22.87 -40.83 -14.61
N GLU A 436 21.66 -41.19 -15.07
CA GLU A 436 20.75 -42.16 -14.45
C GLU A 436 19.99 -41.75 -13.18
N LYS A 437 18.86 -41.07 -13.39
CA LYS A 437 17.51 -41.52 -12.96
C LYS A 437 16.45 -40.53 -13.44
N LYS A 438 15.80 -40.88 -14.55
CA LYS A 438 14.47 -40.38 -14.93
C LYS A 438 13.47 -40.96 -13.93
N GLU A 439 13.07 -40.19 -12.92
CA GLU A 439 11.76 -40.38 -12.27
C GLU A 439 11.38 -39.33 -11.22
N ASN A 440 12.22 -38.34 -10.91
CA ASN A 440 11.86 -37.28 -9.95
C ASN A 440 12.22 -35.88 -10.46
N LEU A 441 11.84 -35.57 -11.70
CA LEU A 441 12.01 -34.23 -12.29
C LEU A 441 10.67 -33.54 -12.59
N GLU A 442 9.57 -33.98 -11.97
CA GLU A 442 8.27 -33.28 -12.03
C GLU A 442 7.96 -32.48 -10.75
N ASN A 443 8.69 -32.69 -9.66
CA ASN A 443 8.40 -32.05 -8.36
C ASN A 443 9.40 -30.95 -7.93
N GLU A 444 10.32 -30.52 -8.80
CA GLU A 444 11.31 -29.47 -8.49
C GLU A 444 11.35 -28.35 -9.55
N ILE A 445 10.26 -28.17 -10.31
CA ILE A 445 9.88 -26.83 -10.75
C ILE A 445 8.97 -26.33 -9.65
N GLN A 446 9.54 -25.67 -8.63
CA GLN A 446 8.77 -24.67 -7.92
C GLN A 446 8.25 -23.74 -9.01
N GLU A 447 6.94 -23.82 -9.29
CA GLU A 447 6.22 -22.69 -9.86
C GLU A 447 6.69 -21.49 -9.06
N LYS A 448 7.49 -20.62 -9.69
CA LYS A 448 7.60 -19.26 -9.21
C LYS A 448 6.16 -18.79 -9.17
N GLU A 449 5.60 -18.69 -7.96
CA GLU A 449 4.27 -18.14 -7.73
C GLU A 449 4.12 -16.96 -8.68
N ILE A 450 3.23 -17.12 -9.66
CA ILE A 450 2.87 -16.01 -10.52
C ILE A 450 2.12 -15.07 -9.58
N LYS A 451 2.86 -14.09 -9.04
CA LYS A 451 2.30 -13.17 -8.05
C LYS A 451 1.09 -12.47 -8.66
N LYS A 452 -0.04 -12.62 -7.96
CA LYS A 452 -1.34 -12.08 -8.33
C LYS A 452 -1.24 -10.56 -8.44
N ALA A 453 -1.86 -9.98 -9.46
CA ALA A 453 -1.97 -8.52 -9.61
C ALA A 453 -2.60 -7.91 -8.34
N PRO A 454 -2.31 -6.63 -8.02
CA PRO A 454 -3.11 -5.88 -7.07
C PRO A 454 -4.60 -6.07 -7.36
N GLU A 455 -5.41 -6.31 -6.34
CA GLU A 455 -6.83 -6.65 -6.50
C GLU A 455 -7.58 -5.62 -7.33
N TRP A 456 -7.10 -4.36 -7.34
CA TRP A 456 -7.71 -3.31 -8.12
C TRP A 456 -7.69 -3.58 -9.63
N ARG A 457 -6.55 -3.99 -10.19
CA ARG A 457 -6.40 -4.32 -11.62
C ARG A 457 -7.24 -5.53 -12.04
N ILE A 458 -7.57 -6.40 -11.07
CA ILE A 458 -8.32 -7.63 -11.33
C ILE A 458 -9.81 -7.32 -11.51
N SER A 459 -10.37 -6.41 -10.71
CA SER A 459 -11.79 -6.04 -10.88
C SER A 459 -12.02 -4.95 -11.91
N GLU A 460 -11.09 -4.01 -12.08
CA GLU A 460 -11.08 -2.99 -13.14
C GLU A 460 -10.36 -3.52 -14.39
N TYR A 461 -10.88 -4.59 -14.96
CA TYR A 461 -10.18 -5.34 -16.01
C TYR A 461 -10.20 -4.65 -17.38
N ARG A 462 -10.96 -3.56 -17.57
CA ARG A 462 -11.05 -2.80 -18.82
C ARG A 462 -10.82 -1.32 -18.59
N GLY A 463 -10.05 -0.69 -19.47
CA GLY A 463 -9.83 0.74 -19.50
C GLY A 463 -10.10 1.32 -20.88
N LEU A 464 -10.65 2.53 -20.95
CA LEU A 464 -10.79 3.30 -22.18
C LEU A 464 -10.23 4.70 -21.94
N GLY A 465 -9.42 5.20 -22.86
CA GLY A 465 -8.89 6.54 -22.74
C GLY A 465 -8.57 7.24 -24.05
N LEU A 466 -8.24 8.51 -23.89
CA LEU A 466 -7.90 9.44 -24.95
C LEU A 466 -6.63 10.20 -24.56
N GLY A 467 -5.80 10.51 -25.55
CA GLY A 467 -4.54 11.17 -25.31
C GLY A 467 -3.99 11.92 -26.52
N LEU A 468 -2.82 12.49 -26.30
CA LEU A 468 -1.99 13.12 -27.30
C LEU A 468 -0.73 12.28 -27.52
N SER A 469 -0.36 12.13 -28.79
CA SER A 469 0.88 11.50 -29.23
C SER A 469 1.78 12.55 -29.86
N PHE A 470 3.02 12.62 -29.42
CA PHE A 470 4.03 13.53 -29.96
C PHE A 470 5.12 12.70 -30.64
N SER A 471 5.27 12.89 -31.95
CA SER A 471 6.22 12.13 -32.78
C SER A 471 6.74 13.03 -33.91
N GLY A 472 7.23 12.45 -35.01
CA GLY A 472 7.45 13.21 -36.25
C GLY A 472 6.19 13.95 -36.74
N LEU A 473 5.00 13.42 -36.44
CA LEU A 473 3.70 14.08 -36.57
C LEU A 473 2.94 13.98 -35.24
N ASN A 474 2.46 15.10 -34.72
CA ASN A 474 1.62 15.08 -33.52
C ASN A 474 0.24 14.47 -33.85
N GLY A 475 -0.40 13.86 -32.88
CA GLY A 475 -1.65 13.14 -33.08
C GLY A 475 -2.52 13.05 -31.85
N VAL A 476 -3.75 12.61 -32.08
CA VAL A 476 -4.68 12.18 -31.03
C VAL A 476 -4.65 10.65 -31.00
N VAL A 477 -4.61 10.09 -29.81
CA VAL A 477 -4.67 8.64 -29.59
C VAL A 477 -5.93 8.30 -28.81
N ILE A 478 -6.60 7.22 -29.22
CA ILE A 478 -7.63 6.55 -28.44
C ILE A 478 -7.07 5.18 -28.10
N PHE A 479 -7.20 4.77 -26.85
CA PHE A 479 -6.65 3.50 -26.39
C PHE A 479 -7.63 2.73 -25.52
N TYR A 480 -7.48 1.41 -25.57
CA TYR A 480 -8.22 0.45 -24.78
C TYR A 480 -7.24 -0.45 -24.04
N ASP A 481 -7.38 -0.51 -22.73
CA ASP A 481 -6.56 -1.32 -21.83
C ASP A 481 -7.35 -2.53 -21.35
N TYR A 482 -6.69 -3.67 -21.29
CA TYR A 482 -7.25 -4.89 -20.74
C TYR A 482 -6.28 -5.48 -19.71
N ASN A 483 -6.62 -5.37 -18.44
CA ASN A 483 -5.79 -5.84 -17.33
C ASN A 483 -5.94 -7.36 -17.17
N LEU A 484 -4.83 -8.02 -16.84
CA LEU A 484 -4.74 -9.46 -16.62
C LEU A 484 -4.38 -9.73 -15.16
N GLU A 485 -4.78 -10.90 -14.66
CA GLU A 485 -4.62 -11.34 -13.26
C GLU A 485 -3.17 -11.40 -12.76
N ASN A 486 -2.18 -11.35 -13.66
CA ASN A 486 -0.76 -11.56 -13.37
C ASN A 486 0.08 -10.27 -13.52
N ASN A 487 -0.49 -9.13 -13.10
CA ASN A 487 0.09 -7.77 -13.17
C ASN A 487 0.58 -7.38 -14.58
N ARG A 488 -0.23 -7.74 -15.57
CA ARG A 488 0.03 -7.52 -17.00
C ARG A 488 -1.16 -6.82 -17.63
N GLN A 489 -0.94 -6.14 -18.75
CA GLN A 489 -2.00 -5.44 -19.47
C GLN A 489 -1.80 -5.59 -20.98
N LEU A 490 -2.89 -5.82 -21.70
CA LEU A 490 -2.95 -5.65 -23.14
C LEU A 490 -3.42 -4.23 -23.44
N HIS A 491 -2.58 -3.45 -24.11
CA HIS A 491 -2.89 -2.08 -24.49
C HIS A 491 -3.06 -2.00 -26.01
N TYR A 492 -4.23 -1.54 -26.45
CA TYR A 492 -4.56 -1.33 -27.84
C TYR A 492 -4.68 0.17 -28.10
N ALA A 493 -4.03 0.67 -29.14
CA ALA A 493 -4.03 2.10 -29.47
C ALA A 493 -4.34 2.34 -30.95
N LEU A 494 -5.18 3.34 -31.20
CA LEU A 494 -5.44 3.96 -32.50
C LEU A 494 -4.96 5.40 -32.46
N GLU A 495 -3.94 5.72 -33.26
CA GLU A 495 -3.40 7.07 -33.39
C GLU A 495 -3.79 7.66 -34.75
N LEU A 496 -4.28 8.90 -34.72
CA LEU A 496 -4.60 9.71 -35.90
C LEU A 496 -3.77 10.99 -35.88
N THR A 497 -3.06 11.25 -36.99
CA THR A 497 -2.23 12.46 -37.18
C THR A 497 -2.57 13.15 -38.50
N GLY A 498 -2.19 14.43 -38.61
CA GLY A 498 -2.40 15.24 -39.82
C GLY A 498 -3.66 16.10 -39.78
N PRO A 499 -4.10 16.65 -40.94
CA PRO A 499 -5.30 17.46 -41.08
C PRO A 499 -6.55 16.90 -40.40
N GLN A 500 -6.73 15.57 -40.39
CA GLN A 500 -7.86 14.90 -39.74
C GLN A 500 -8.04 15.21 -38.24
N VAL A 501 -6.97 15.62 -37.54
CA VAL A 501 -7.01 16.03 -36.12
C VAL A 501 -6.58 17.49 -35.91
N GLY A 502 -6.34 18.23 -37.00
CA GLY A 502 -5.82 19.60 -36.96
C GLY A 502 -6.75 20.59 -36.25
N SER A 503 -8.06 20.40 -36.33
CA SER A 503 -9.05 21.22 -35.60
C SER A 503 -8.90 21.11 -34.08
N THR A 504 -8.57 19.92 -33.57
CA THR A 504 -8.38 19.65 -32.14
C THR A 504 -7.13 20.36 -31.62
N PHE A 505 -6.01 20.26 -32.33
CA PHE A 505 -4.76 20.95 -31.95
C PHE A 505 -4.89 22.48 -32.02
N LYS A 506 -5.63 23.00 -33.01
CA LYS A 506 -5.95 24.43 -33.12
C LYS A 506 -6.80 24.91 -31.94
N ALA A 507 -7.81 24.14 -31.53
CA ALA A 507 -8.64 24.46 -30.37
C ALA A 507 -7.82 24.49 -29.06
N LEU A 508 -6.83 23.59 -28.93
CA LEU A 508 -5.93 23.52 -27.78
C LEU A 508 -4.80 24.55 -27.80
N ARG A 509 -4.71 25.41 -28.83
CA ARG A 509 -3.61 26.37 -29.05
C ARG A 509 -2.22 25.73 -29.04
N LEU A 510 -2.13 24.47 -29.46
CA LEU A 510 -0.87 23.72 -29.58
C LEU A 510 -0.24 23.84 -30.98
N THR A 511 -0.67 24.83 -31.77
CA THR A 511 -0.20 25.09 -33.13
C THR A 511 0.52 26.45 -33.20
N GLU A 512 1.82 26.48 -32.97
CA GLU A 512 2.73 27.51 -33.50
C GLU A 512 3.20 27.16 -34.93
N GLU A 513 3.74 28.15 -35.66
CA GLU A 513 4.30 28.04 -37.02
C GLU A 513 5.36 26.92 -37.15
N SER A 514 5.99 26.52 -36.04
CA SER A 514 6.95 25.40 -35.94
C SER A 514 6.32 24.02 -35.70
N THR A 515 5.06 23.98 -35.23
CA THR A 515 4.25 22.79 -34.94
C THR A 515 3.11 22.60 -35.96
N ASP A 516 3.18 23.34 -37.08
CA ASP A 516 2.11 23.42 -38.05
C ASP A 516 1.88 22.07 -38.74
N MET A 517 1.00 21.29 -38.12
CA MET A 517 0.39 20.06 -38.63
C MET A 517 -0.52 20.34 -39.83
N GLN A 518 -0.75 21.61 -40.14
CA GLN A 518 -1.57 22.00 -41.26
C GLN A 518 -0.79 21.82 -42.54
N SER A 519 -1.57 21.53 -43.57
CA SER A 519 -1.15 21.74 -44.93
C SER A 519 -0.38 23.04 -45.02
N ILE A 520 0.65 23.15 -45.87
CA ILE A 520 1.06 24.47 -46.36
C ILE A 520 -0.21 25.07 -46.97
N ALA A 521 -1.00 25.81 -46.19
CA ALA A 521 -2.34 26.19 -46.59
C ALA A 521 -2.12 27.41 -47.47
N LYS A 522 -2.20 27.21 -48.79
CA LYS A 522 -2.10 28.25 -49.83
C LYS A 522 -1.35 29.47 -49.31
N SER A 523 -0.03 29.37 -49.25
CA SER A 523 0.79 30.58 -49.26
C SER A 523 0.30 31.48 -50.40
N GLY A 524 0.61 32.77 -50.40
CA GLY A 524 0.28 33.64 -51.54
C GLY A 524 0.70 33.10 -52.92
N SER A 525 1.54 32.04 -52.96
CA SER A 525 1.96 31.28 -54.15
C SER A 525 1.06 30.11 -54.57
N GLY A 526 0.04 29.70 -53.80
CA GLY A 526 -0.94 28.67 -54.19
C GLY A 526 -0.52 27.20 -53.97
N ASN A 527 0.52 26.94 -53.18
CA ASN A 527 1.02 25.60 -52.86
C ASN A 527 0.28 24.98 -51.68
N SER A 528 0.09 23.65 -51.66
CA SER A 528 -0.39 22.85 -50.55
C SER A 528 0.27 21.47 -50.44
N LEU A 529 0.39 21.00 -49.19
CA LEU A 529 0.96 19.70 -48.84
C LEU A 529 0.21 19.12 -47.65
N GLU A 530 -0.60 18.08 -47.84
CA GLU A 530 -1.29 17.37 -46.77
C GLU A 530 -0.60 16.03 -46.51
N ILE A 531 -0.38 15.72 -45.23
CA ILE A 531 0.13 14.42 -44.81
C ILE A 531 -0.74 13.92 -43.65
N ASP A 532 -1.37 12.77 -43.84
CA ASP A 532 -2.16 12.07 -42.82
C ASP A 532 -1.47 10.75 -42.48
N ARG A 533 -1.54 10.35 -41.20
CA ARG A 533 -1.10 9.02 -40.76
C ARG A 533 -2.08 8.43 -39.75
N THR A 534 -2.31 7.14 -39.90
CA THR A 534 -3.07 6.30 -38.98
C THR A 534 -2.17 5.17 -38.50
N LEU A 535 -2.05 5.00 -37.18
CA LEU A 535 -1.35 3.86 -36.59
C LEU A 535 -2.34 3.04 -35.75
N VAL A 536 -2.24 1.72 -35.89
CA VAL A 536 -2.93 0.77 -35.02
C VAL A 536 -1.86 -0.09 -34.36
N SER A 537 -1.81 -0.13 -33.03
CA SER A 537 -0.83 -0.94 -32.31
C SER A 537 -1.45 -1.70 -31.14
N ALA A 538 -0.86 -2.85 -30.84
CA ALA A 538 -1.12 -3.61 -29.63
C ALA A 538 0.19 -3.85 -28.90
N THR A 539 0.26 -3.51 -27.62
CA THR A 539 1.40 -3.75 -26.73
C THR A 539 1.00 -4.62 -25.56
N TYR A 540 1.91 -5.50 -25.17
CA TYR A 540 1.79 -6.28 -23.95
C TYR A 540 2.70 -5.65 -22.90
N ARG A 541 2.10 -5.22 -21.78
CA ARG A 541 2.74 -4.46 -20.71
C ARG A 541 2.91 -5.31 -19.46
N TRP A 542 4.03 -5.15 -18.79
CA TRP A 542 4.38 -5.72 -17.50
C TRP A 542 4.63 -4.59 -16.50
N PHE A 543 3.96 -4.64 -15.35
CA PHE A 543 4.12 -3.63 -14.32
C PHE A 543 5.21 -4.01 -13.31
N VAL A 544 5.97 -3.01 -12.88
CA VAL A 544 7.09 -3.14 -11.94
C VAL A 544 6.57 -3.04 -10.51
N ASP A 545 7.14 -3.88 -9.64
CA ASP A 545 6.78 -4.02 -8.23
C ASP A 545 7.28 -2.82 -7.38
N GLU A 546 6.51 -2.45 -6.35
CA GLU A 546 6.82 -1.36 -5.41
C GLU A 546 8.18 -1.49 -4.72
N SER A 547 8.62 -2.73 -4.49
CA SER A 547 9.89 -3.04 -3.81
C SER A 547 11.13 -2.64 -4.60
N LEU A 548 11.01 -2.40 -5.92
CA LEU A 548 12.14 -2.11 -6.80
C LEU A 548 12.46 -0.63 -6.97
N VAL A 549 11.53 0.28 -6.61
CA VAL A 549 11.65 1.72 -6.89
C VAL A 549 11.20 2.55 -5.69
N TRP A 550 11.99 2.57 -4.61
CA TRP A 550 11.96 3.54 -3.49
C TRP A 550 10.60 4.21 -3.15
N GLY A 551 9.51 3.45 -3.10
CA GLY A 551 8.17 3.97 -2.78
C GLY A 551 7.47 4.79 -3.89
N ILE A 552 7.94 4.77 -5.14
CA ILE A 552 7.27 5.36 -6.32
C ILE A 552 6.45 4.27 -7.05
N THR A 553 5.50 3.70 -6.28
CA THR A 553 4.13 3.27 -6.60
C THR A 553 3.87 2.60 -7.97
N GLU A 554 3.56 1.29 -7.93
CA GLU A 554 2.84 0.34 -8.83
C GLU A 554 2.53 0.63 -10.32
N GLY A 555 2.52 1.87 -10.78
CA GLY A 555 2.10 2.29 -12.11
C GLY A 555 3.16 2.17 -13.19
N PHE A 556 4.43 1.96 -12.84
CA PHE A 556 5.51 1.86 -13.82
C PHE A 556 5.41 0.56 -14.61
N TYR A 557 5.54 0.63 -15.92
CA TYR A 557 5.51 -0.54 -16.79
C TYR A 557 6.56 -0.46 -17.89
N TYR A 558 6.91 -1.64 -18.39
CA TYR A 558 7.58 -1.82 -19.66
C TYR A 558 6.80 -2.84 -20.48
N GLY A 559 6.96 -2.81 -21.79
CA GLY A 559 6.10 -3.54 -22.70
C GLY A 559 6.71 -3.63 -24.08
N ALA A 560 6.18 -4.58 -24.86
CA ALA A 560 6.57 -4.79 -26.23
C ALA A 560 5.36 -5.21 -27.06
N GLY A 561 5.40 -4.88 -28.34
CA GLY A 561 4.31 -5.20 -29.24
C GLY A 561 4.60 -4.81 -30.67
N GLY A 562 3.52 -4.65 -31.43
CA GLY A 562 3.60 -4.31 -32.84
C GLY A 562 2.35 -3.65 -33.35
N GLY A 563 2.42 -3.14 -34.57
CA GLY A 563 1.32 -2.43 -35.17
C GLY A 563 1.45 -2.29 -36.68
N PHE A 564 0.39 -1.72 -37.25
CA PHE A 564 0.29 -1.37 -38.65
C PHE A 564 0.22 0.15 -38.78
N GLY A 565 0.99 0.71 -39.70
CA GLY A 565 0.98 2.12 -40.04
C GLY A 565 0.54 2.35 -41.48
N TYR A 566 -0.29 3.36 -41.69
CA TYR A 566 -0.73 3.83 -42.99
C TYR A 566 -0.57 5.34 -43.06
N ALA A 567 0.06 5.86 -44.12
CA ALA A 567 0.22 7.28 -44.34
C ALA A 567 -0.11 7.66 -45.78
N THR A 568 -0.65 8.85 -45.96
CA THR A 568 -0.93 9.44 -47.27
C THR A 568 -0.31 10.82 -47.36
N LEU A 569 0.20 11.15 -48.54
CA LEU A 569 0.69 12.48 -48.89
C LEU A 569 -0.06 12.98 -50.12
N LYS A 570 -0.53 14.21 -50.06
CA LYS A 570 -1.10 14.94 -51.19
C LYS A 570 -0.38 16.26 -51.35
N TYR A 571 0.18 16.49 -52.52
CA TYR A 571 0.91 17.68 -52.86
C TYR A 571 0.27 18.38 -54.04
N GLN A 572 0.11 19.70 -53.94
CA GLN A 572 -0.27 20.58 -55.04
C GLN A 572 0.66 21.79 -55.01
N GLY A 573 1.43 22.02 -56.05
CA GLY A 573 2.36 23.15 -56.13
C GLY A 573 2.23 23.90 -57.43
N LYS A 574 2.71 25.14 -57.44
CA LYS A 574 2.92 25.96 -58.63
C LYS A 574 4.38 26.36 -58.70
N ASP A 575 4.97 26.23 -59.88
CA ASP A 575 6.27 26.82 -60.20
C ASP A 575 6.06 27.88 -61.27
N ALA A 576 6.36 29.13 -60.94
CA ALA A 576 6.23 30.25 -61.85
C ALA A 576 7.63 30.77 -62.17
N SER A 577 8.05 30.62 -63.42
CA SER A 577 9.25 31.25 -63.95
C SER A 577 8.86 32.49 -64.73
N ALA A 578 9.56 33.60 -64.47
CA ALA A 578 9.48 34.81 -65.27
C ALA A 578 10.87 35.05 -65.87
N VAL A 579 10.95 35.11 -67.19
CA VAL A 579 12.16 35.49 -67.92
C VAL A 579 11.91 36.89 -68.47
N ALA A 580 12.68 37.86 -67.96
CA ALA A 580 12.76 39.18 -68.55
C ALA A 580 14.06 39.24 -69.36
N SER A 581 13.95 39.53 -70.65
CA SER A 581 15.12 39.75 -71.50
C SER A 581 15.02 41.10 -72.20
N ILE A 582 16.14 41.81 -72.27
CA ILE A 582 16.26 43.09 -72.95
C ILE A 582 17.18 42.90 -74.14
N SER A 583 16.67 43.14 -75.34
CA SER A 583 17.45 43.12 -76.58
C SER A 583 17.14 44.39 -77.39
N GLY A 584 18.12 45.31 -77.43
CA GLY A 584 17.92 46.63 -78.01
C GLY A 584 16.89 47.45 -77.22
N ASP A 585 15.93 48.07 -77.93
CA ASP A 585 14.81 48.85 -77.35
C ASP A 585 13.59 47.97 -77.00
N THR A 586 13.72 46.65 -77.06
CA THR A 586 12.63 45.69 -76.84
C THR A 586 12.81 44.95 -75.52
N GLU A 587 11.83 45.11 -74.63
CA GLU A 587 11.69 44.32 -73.41
C GLU A 587 10.70 43.18 -73.66
N ILE A 588 11.15 41.93 -73.46
CA ILE A 588 10.28 40.75 -73.53
C ILE A 588 10.12 40.21 -72.11
N PHE A 589 8.88 40.10 -71.67
CA PHE A 589 8.49 39.48 -70.41
C PHE A 589 7.67 38.23 -70.70
N ASP A 590 8.27 37.06 -70.50
CA ASP A 590 7.57 35.79 -70.57
C ASP A 590 7.41 35.22 -69.17
N SER A 591 6.18 34.87 -68.79
CA SER A 591 5.88 34.17 -67.54
C SER A 591 5.20 32.84 -67.86
N THR A 592 5.79 31.75 -67.38
CA THR A 592 5.22 30.41 -67.44
C THR A 592 4.95 29.90 -66.03
N ALA A 593 3.69 29.55 -65.75
CA ALA A 593 3.29 28.90 -64.51
C ALA A 593 2.93 27.43 -64.79
N THR A 594 3.60 26.51 -64.10
CA THR A 594 3.36 25.06 -64.19
C THR A 594 2.75 24.56 -62.89
N ASP A 595 1.60 23.88 -62.98
CA ASP A 595 0.93 23.25 -61.84
C ASP A 595 1.44 21.81 -61.66
N TYR A 596 1.92 21.50 -60.45
CA TYR A 596 2.38 20.17 -60.05
C TYR A 596 1.38 19.52 -59.10
N ARG A 597 1.08 18.24 -59.30
CA ARG A 597 0.26 17.43 -58.39
C ARG A 597 0.94 16.09 -58.16
N HIS A 598 1.05 15.69 -56.91
CA HIS A 598 1.57 14.37 -56.55
C HIS A 598 0.79 13.79 -55.37
N SER A 599 0.60 12.47 -55.39
CA SER A 599 0.02 11.73 -54.28
C SER A 599 0.86 10.49 -54.01
N ALA A 600 1.17 10.25 -52.75
CA ALA A 600 1.89 9.05 -52.32
C ALA A 600 1.16 8.37 -51.17
N ILE A 601 1.35 7.05 -51.08
CA ILE A 601 0.85 6.22 -50.00
C ILE A 601 2.03 5.45 -49.43
N ALA A 602 2.07 5.33 -48.11
CA ALA A 602 2.97 4.45 -47.40
C ALA A 602 2.18 3.50 -46.49
N TYR A 603 2.64 2.27 -46.39
CA TYR A 603 2.16 1.33 -45.38
C TYR A 603 3.30 0.47 -44.86
N GLY A 604 3.19 0.06 -43.62
CA GLY A 604 4.21 -0.76 -42.99
C GLY A 604 3.73 -1.44 -41.73
N ILE A 605 4.49 -2.44 -41.32
CA ILE A 605 4.30 -3.14 -40.05
C ILE A 605 5.53 -2.84 -39.20
N PHE A 606 5.29 -2.47 -37.95
CA PHE A 606 6.32 -2.00 -37.03
C PHE A 606 6.29 -2.77 -35.71
N ALA A 607 7.46 -2.87 -35.09
CA ALA A 607 7.61 -3.29 -33.72
C ALA A 607 7.69 -2.04 -32.83
N VAL A 608 7.15 -2.13 -31.62
CA VAL A 608 7.13 -1.03 -30.65
C VAL A 608 7.52 -1.57 -29.28
N LEU A 609 8.42 -0.86 -28.61
CA LEU A 609 8.60 -1.00 -27.15
C LEU A 609 7.75 0.07 -26.48
N ASP A 610 7.31 -0.17 -25.26
CA ASP A 610 6.41 0.72 -24.54
C ASP A 610 6.85 0.78 -23.09
N ALA A 611 7.39 1.91 -22.66
CA ALA A 611 7.81 2.09 -21.27
C ALA A 611 7.19 3.36 -20.73
N GLY A 612 6.61 3.30 -19.55
CA GLY A 612 5.83 4.41 -19.06
C GLY A 612 5.33 4.22 -17.65
N TRP A 613 4.47 5.14 -17.27
CA TRP A 613 3.76 5.12 -16.01
C TRP A 613 2.27 5.31 -16.26
N GLN A 614 1.45 4.58 -15.53
CA GLN A 614 -0.01 4.65 -15.55
C GLN A 614 -0.52 4.82 -14.13
N GLY A 615 -1.41 5.78 -13.93
CA GLY A 615 -2.10 6.03 -12.67
C GLY A 615 -3.00 4.88 -12.25
N LEU A 616 -3.44 4.93 -11.00
CA LEU A 616 -4.17 3.87 -10.34
C LEU A 616 -5.66 4.22 -10.26
N GLU A 617 -6.51 3.19 -10.38
CA GLU A 617 -7.94 3.16 -10.01
C GLU A 617 -8.87 4.22 -10.63
N ASN A 618 -10.03 3.79 -11.15
CA ASN A 618 -11.11 4.63 -11.70
C ASN A 618 -10.69 5.57 -12.85
N TYR A 619 -9.90 6.61 -12.56
CA TYR A 619 -9.35 7.55 -13.53
C TYR A 619 -7.83 7.49 -13.48
N TYR A 620 -7.21 7.26 -14.62
CA TYR A 620 -5.76 7.20 -14.70
C TYR A 620 -5.22 8.19 -15.70
N PHE A 621 -4.11 8.79 -15.32
CA PHE A 621 -3.21 9.48 -16.24
C PHE A 621 -2.13 8.49 -16.68
N GLN A 622 -1.77 8.48 -17.96
CA GLN A 622 -0.63 7.72 -18.44
C GLN A 622 0.35 8.61 -19.21
N PHE A 623 1.61 8.29 -19.01
CA PHE A 623 2.72 8.80 -19.81
C PHE A 623 3.52 7.61 -20.33
N SER A 624 3.82 7.56 -21.62
CA SER A 624 4.62 6.48 -22.19
C SER A 624 5.56 6.95 -23.29
N LEU A 625 6.72 6.30 -23.35
CA LEU A 625 7.69 6.42 -24.43
C LEU A 625 7.61 5.15 -25.27
N GLN A 626 7.33 5.33 -26.56
CA GLN A 626 7.09 4.24 -27.51
C GLN A 626 8.07 4.28 -28.69
N PRO A 627 9.34 3.86 -28.50
CA PRO A 627 10.26 3.75 -29.62
C PRO A 627 9.80 2.62 -30.54
N SER A 628 9.75 2.94 -31.84
CA SER A 628 9.13 2.08 -32.84
C SER A 628 10.01 1.98 -34.09
N ILE A 629 10.08 0.79 -34.67
CA ILE A 629 10.87 0.50 -35.87
C ILE A 629 10.07 -0.32 -36.87
N TYR A 630 10.11 0.06 -38.14
CA TYR A 630 9.55 -0.75 -39.21
C TYR A 630 10.39 -2.00 -39.45
N PHE A 631 9.75 -3.16 -39.52
CA PHE A 631 10.37 -4.37 -40.04
C PHE A 631 9.91 -4.67 -41.48
N TYR A 632 8.79 -4.08 -41.89
CA TYR A 632 8.37 -4.02 -43.29
C TYR A 632 7.80 -2.63 -43.58
N TYR A 633 8.28 -1.98 -44.64
CA TYR A 633 7.82 -0.67 -45.07
C TYR A 633 7.85 -0.59 -46.59
N LYS A 634 6.79 -0.03 -47.17
CA LYS A 634 6.71 0.29 -48.59
C LYS A 634 6.03 1.63 -48.77
N ASP A 635 6.61 2.47 -49.63
CA ASP A 635 5.95 3.69 -50.08
C ASP A 635 5.98 3.83 -51.60
N SER A 636 5.17 4.77 -52.08
CA SER A 636 5.06 5.16 -53.48
C SER A 636 5.53 6.59 -53.72
N PHE A 637 6.38 7.14 -52.84
CA PHE A 637 6.79 8.54 -52.93
C PHE A 637 7.85 8.72 -54.02
N GLU A 638 7.58 9.62 -54.96
CA GLU A 638 8.46 9.86 -56.10
C GLU A 638 9.02 11.29 -56.06
N LYS A 639 10.28 11.44 -55.66
CA LYS A 639 10.93 12.74 -55.48
C LYS A 639 10.96 13.61 -56.75
N SER A 640 11.05 12.99 -57.94
CA SER A 640 11.04 13.67 -59.25
C SER A 640 9.74 14.41 -59.53
N SER A 641 8.63 13.98 -58.95
CA SER A 641 7.30 14.56 -59.16
C SER A 641 7.09 15.93 -58.49
N ILE A 642 8.02 16.34 -57.62
CA ILE A 642 7.98 17.62 -56.89
C ILE A 642 9.00 18.59 -57.50
N PRO A 643 8.63 19.84 -57.81
CA PRO A 643 9.56 20.84 -58.38
C PRO A 643 10.65 21.24 -57.38
N VAL A 644 11.82 21.61 -57.90
CA VAL A 644 12.98 22.00 -57.08
C VAL A 644 12.82 23.42 -56.53
N ASN A 645 12.12 24.30 -57.25
CA ASN A 645 12.16 25.74 -57.02
C ASN A 645 10.96 26.27 -56.23
N PRO A 646 11.14 27.25 -55.34
CA PRO A 646 12.29 27.41 -54.46
C PRO A 646 12.09 26.50 -53.24
N ASN A 647 12.82 25.37 -53.18
CA ASN A 647 12.83 24.43 -52.05
C ASN A 647 11.51 23.66 -51.79
N GLN A 648 10.63 23.54 -52.78
CA GLN A 648 9.38 22.76 -52.64
C GLN A 648 9.71 21.27 -52.40
N ARG A 649 10.60 20.68 -53.22
CA ARG A 649 11.03 19.28 -53.10
C ARG A 649 11.65 18.92 -51.76
N SER A 650 12.62 19.70 -51.28
CA SER A 650 13.30 19.43 -50.01
C SER A 650 12.34 19.53 -48.83
N THR A 651 11.38 20.46 -48.89
CA THR A 651 10.33 20.62 -47.86
C THR A 651 9.40 19.42 -47.81
N VAL A 652 8.91 18.96 -48.97
CA VAL A 652 8.02 17.79 -49.08
C VAL A 652 8.74 16.52 -48.62
N GLU A 653 9.98 16.32 -49.06
CA GLU A 653 10.82 15.18 -48.67
C GLU A 653 11.08 15.15 -47.15
N TYR A 654 11.45 16.29 -46.57
CA TYR A 654 11.67 16.40 -45.12
C TYR A 654 10.41 16.07 -44.31
N ARG A 655 9.25 16.61 -44.71
CA ARG A 655 7.98 16.34 -44.02
C ARG A 655 7.53 14.89 -44.20
N TRP A 656 7.75 14.29 -45.37
CA TRP A 656 7.48 12.87 -45.59
C TRP A 656 8.38 11.96 -44.74
N LEU A 657 9.68 12.27 -44.63
CA LEU A 657 10.60 11.58 -43.74
C LEU A 657 10.17 11.67 -42.27
N LYS A 658 9.66 12.82 -41.81
CA LYS A 658 9.08 12.94 -40.47
C LYS A 658 7.86 12.04 -40.27
N ALA A 659 7.01 11.88 -41.27
CA ALA A 659 5.85 10.99 -41.20
C ALA A 659 6.24 9.52 -41.01
N GLN A 660 7.41 9.12 -41.53
CA GLN A 660 7.98 7.78 -41.35
C GLN A 660 8.49 7.53 -39.93
N ASN A 661 8.78 8.57 -39.14
CA ASN A 661 9.20 8.38 -37.75
C ASN A 661 8.01 8.00 -36.86
N LEU A 662 8.03 6.78 -36.36
CA LEU A 662 7.00 6.20 -35.50
C LEU A 662 7.30 6.32 -33.99
N THR A 663 8.54 6.67 -33.63
CA THR A 663 8.93 6.86 -32.22
C THR A 663 8.15 8.03 -31.66
N ARG A 664 7.46 7.78 -30.55
CA ARG A 664 6.50 8.74 -30.00
C ARG A 664 6.50 8.77 -28.48
N VAL A 665 6.03 9.89 -27.95
CA VAL A 665 5.69 10.09 -26.55
C VAL A 665 4.18 10.24 -26.44
N LEU A 666 3.56 9.45 -25.58
CA LEU A 666 2.13 9.43 -25.35
C LEU A 666 1.80 10.04 -24.00
N PHE A 667 0.82 10.94 -23.99
CA PHE A 667 0.18 11.46 -22.77
C PHE A 667 -1.32 11.17 -22.88
N GLY A 668 -1.89 10.45 -21.92
CA GLY A 668 -3.28 10.02 -22.00
C GLY A 668 -4.00 10.11 -20.66
N PHE A 669 -5.32 10.24 -20.74
CA PHE A 669 -6.22 10.12 -19.62
C PHE A 669 -7.25 9.04 -19.96
N GLY A 670 -7.57 8.19 -19.00
CA GLY A 670 -8.50 7.09 -19.19
C GLY A 670 -9.33 6.81 -17.96
N VAL A 671 -10.33 5.96 -18.17
CA VAL A 671 -11.26 5.48 -17.15
C VAL A 671 -11.22 3.97 -17.16
N PHE A 672 -11.07 3.37 -15.98
CA PHE A 672 -11.21 1.93 -15.77
C PHE A 672 -12.65 1.59 -15.32
N PHE A 673 -13.16 0.43 -15.72
CA PHE A 673 -14.52 -0.03 -15.42
C PHE A 673 -14.69 -1.55 -15.40
#